data_AF-A0A0E4GY70-F1
#
_entry.id   AF-A0A0E4GY70-F1
#
_cell.length_a   1.000
_cell.length_b   1.000
_cell.length_c   1.000
_cell.angle_alpha   90.00
_cell.angle_beta   90.00
_cell.angle_gamma   90.00
#
_symmetry.space_group_name_H-M   'P 1'
#
loop_
_entity.id
_entity.type
_entity.pdbx_description
1 polymer ?
#
loop_
_entity_poly.entity_id
_entity_poly.type
_entity_poly.pdbx_seq_one_letter_code
_entity_poly.pdbx_strand_id
1 'polypeptide(L)'
;MADTGITLSDVLARHARVRPDNLALVDSRRRCTFAQLDDRTTRLANVLSANGVAPGDRVAVVGLNCLELVEVWLATLRLGAVAVPVNFRLVADEIAYVLADSGSVVVVVDSACAPAVAQAHTNAPSVQTVLTIGDHLDDLVAAAEGLAVDVAVADEAPAFIMYTSGTTGFPKGAVISHRNLYLHAVSVIATLGLGADDNCWMAHAPLFHVAGVSGMFPTFLTGGTVVVPPSGGFDPEATMRMIADERVTSCWMTPAQWQLVCALPDLRSCDLDRLRRVWWGAAPASTTLLRTMFETFPRAEVIAAFGQTECSPITCLLRGDDAIRKIGSVGTPMLGVEVRIVDDEMNDVARGEVGEIVYLGPLLMKEYWNRPIETAEAFRGGWFHSGDLVRQDGEGYIYVVDRRKDMIISGGENIYSAEVENVVAAHDKVAEVAVIGAPDPKWGEIPIAVIVSRDPANPPTDDEIETHCRVHLAAYKRPRRVVVVEALPRNANGKVLKNELRLRYSAADSYDAGPVDTPLLEETIGANFERTVRSYPDFEALVDVAGGRRWTYAELNAEIDCVARALMAAGIQAGDRVGIWSPNCPEWTILQYATAKVGAILVSVNPAYRTYELSHVLRDSGTRLLVSATTFKTSDYRSMIAEIRAELPELSDVVFLGTEDWERLRLRADAVTGDQLGCRLAGLKPWDPINIQYTSGTTGSPKGAVLSHRNILNNGYFVTECIRLRPGDRLCIPVPFYHCFGMVMGNLGCTTHAATMVIPAPGFDPAATLDAIETERCTGLYGVPTMFIAILGHPDLGRRDVSSLRTGIMAGATCPVEVMRRCVDELHLSELSIAYGMTETSPVSCQTRIDDDLAHRTETVGRVHPHVEIKVIDASSGEIVKRGQPGELCTRGYSVMLGYWHDDGKTREVIDRDGWMHTGDLAVMADDGYCAIVGRIKDVVIRGGENVYPREIEDFLHTHPDVDDAQVVGVPDAKYGEEICAWIKMRPDRPPLDAEAVRAFCAGKLAHYKIPRYIHIVDEFPMTVTGKVRKVDMRAETVRLLGL
;
A
#
# COMPACT_ATOMS: atom_id res chain seq x y z
N MET A 1 30.83 -10.94 -35.13
CA MET A 1 30.25 -10.97 -36.50
C MET A 1 30.13 -9.53 -36.98
N ALA A 2 30.22 -9.29 -38.29
CA ALA A 2 29.93 -7.97 -38.84
C ALA A 2 28.42 -7.67 -38.68
N ASP A 3 28.09 -6.43 -38.38
CA ASP A 3 26.71 -5.92 -38.29
C ASP A 3 26.04 -6.09 -39.66
N THR A 4 24.90 -6.78 -39.70
CA THR A 4 24.14 -6.98 -40.95
C THR A 4 23.24 -5.79 -41.27
N GLY A 5 22.83 -5.04 -40.25
CA GLY A 5 21.91 -3.92 -40.34
C GLY A 5 20.52 -4.31 -40.86
N ILE A 6 20.10 -5.57 -40.70
CA ILE A 6 18.85 -6.09 -41.28
C ILE A 6 17.72 -5.98 -40.26
N THR A 7 16.74 -5.13 -40.54
CA THR A 7 15.48 -5.07 -39.80
C THR A 7 14.41 -5.97 -40.42
N LEU A 8 13.32 -6.22 -39.69
CA LEU A 8 12.13 -6.87 -40.27
C LEU A 8 11.49 -6.05 -41.39
N SER A 9 11.64 -4.72 -41.33
CA SER A 9 11.16 -3.83 -42.37
C SER A 9 11.98 -3.98 -43.66
N ASP A 10 13.28 -4.30 -43.56
CA ASP A 10 14.12 -4.61 -44.72
C ASP A 10 13.77 -5.96 -45.34
N VAL A 11 13.37 -6.94 -44.52
CA VAL A 11 12.83 -8.22 -44.99
C VAL A 11 11.55 -8.01 -45.79
N LEU A 12 10.64 -7.15 -45.31
CA LEU A 12 9.46 -6.72 -46.06
C LEU A 12 9.85 -6.07 -47.39
N ALA A 13 10.70 -5.05 -47.36
CA ALA A 13 11.11 -4.32 -48.56
C ALA A 13 11.77 -5.23 -49.59
N ARG A 14 12.55 -6.24 -49.14
CA ARG A 14 13.10 -7.27 -50.01
C ARG A 14 12.00 -8.07 -50.70
N HIS A 15 11.04 -8.61 -49.95
CA HIS A 15 9.95 -9.41 -50.52
C HIS A 15 9.02 -8.58 -51.41
N ALA A 16 8.78 -7.31 -51.08
CA ALA A 16 8.05 -6.38 -51.95
C ALA A 16 8.73 -6.21 -53.32
N ARG A 17 10.06 -6.25 -53.38
CA ARG A 17 10.81 -6.21 -54.65
C ARG A 17 10.82 -7.54 -55.40
N VAL A 18 10.94 -8.67 -54.71
CA VAL A 18 11.14 -9.98 -55.37
C VAL A 18 9.86 -10.80 -55.57
N ARG A 19 8.81 -10.51 -54.79
CA ARG A 19 7.52 -11.21 -54.76
C ARG A 19 6.37 -10.23 -54.47
N PRO A 20 6.21 -9.15 -55.26
CA PRO A 20 5.27 -8.06 -54.97
C PRO A 20 3.82 -8.50 -54.84
N ASP A 21 3.41 -9.50 -55.64
CA ASP A 21 2.02 -9.96 -55.75
C ASP A 21 1.67 -11.08 -54.76
N ASN A 22 2.66 -11.61 -54.02
CA ASN A 22 2.41 -12.64 -53.03
C ASN A 22 1.72 -12.04 -51.79
N LEU A 23 0.77 -12.79 -51.21
CA LEU A 23 0.12 -12.39 -49.96
C LEU A 23 1.12 -12.42 -48.79
N ALA A 24 1.21 -11.29 -48.08
CA ALA A 24 2.00 -11.13 -46.88
C ALA A 24 1.15 -11.31 -45.62
N LEU A 25 0.07 -10.54 -45.49
CA LEU A 25 -0.80 -10.53 -44.31
C LEU A 25 -2.27 -10.70 -44.70
N VAL A 26 -3.03 -11.44 -43.89
CA VAL A 26 -4.48 -11.65 -44.05
C VAL A 26 -5.17 -11.55 -42.69
N ASP A 27 -6.22 -10.73 -42.58
CA ASP A 27 -7.18 -10.79 -41.47
C ASP A 27 -8.62 -10.89 -42.03
N SER A 28 -9.62 -10.81 -41.16
CA SER A 28 -11.04 -10.87 -41.57
C SER A 28 -11.52 -9.69 -42.43
N ARG A 29 -10.76 -8.60 -42.50
CA ARG A 29 -11.14 -7.34 -43.16
C ARG A 29 -10.33 -7.09 -44.43
N ARG A 30 -9.03 -7.44 -44.43
CA ARG A 30 -8.08 -7.08 -45.49
C ARG A 30 -7.15 -8.24 -45.84
N ARG A 31 -6.77 -8.29 -47.11
CA ARG A 31 -5.71 -9.17 -47.66
C ARG A 31 -4.66 -8.26 -48.28
N CYS A 32 -3.42 -8.39 -47.85
CA CYS A 32 -2.36 -7.46 -48.22
C CYS A 32 -1.21 -8.22 -48.89
N THR A 33 -0.84 -7.83 -50.10
CA THR A 33 0.38 -8.35 -50.75
C THR A 33 1.64 -7.71 -50.16
N PHE A 34 2.82 -8.28 -50.42
CA PHE A 34 4.07 -7.68 -49.96
C PHE A 34 4.28 -6.25 -50.50
N ALA A 35 3.91 -5.97 -51.75
CA ALA A 35 4.00 -4.62 -52.31
C ALA A 35 3.04 -3.63 -51.63
N GLN A 36 1.79 -4.05 -51.37
CA GLN A 36 0.80 -3.23 -50.68
C GLN A 36 1.21 -2.94 -49.23
N LEU A 37 1.75 -3.96 -48.55
CA LEU A 37 2.23 -3.83 -47.18
C LEU A 37 3.42 -2.88 -47.11
N ASP A 38 4.38 -2.98 -48.03
CA ASP A 38 5.55 -2.11 -48.06
C ASP A 38 5.21 -0.64 -48.36
N ASP A 39 4.30 -0.37 -49.30
CA ASP A 39 3.81 1.00 -49.56
C ASP A 39 3.13 1.58 -48.31
N ARG A 40 2.22 0.81 -47.69
CA ARG A 40 1.49 1.28 -46.51
C ARG A 40 2.41 1.47 -45.30
N THR A 41 3.34 0.56 -45.06
CA THR A 41 4.38 0.70 -44.02
C THR A 41 5.27 1.91 -44.28
N THR A 42 5.63 2.21 -45.53
CA THR A 42 6.40 3.42 -45.88
C THR A 42 5.64 4.69 -45.52
N ARG A 43 4.38 4.79 -45.94
CA ARG A 43 3.53 5.95 -45.62
C ARG A 43 3.33 6.11 -44.13
N LEU A 44 3.10 5.02 -43.42
CA LEU A 44 2.95 5.02 -41.97
C LEU A 44 4.25 5.45 -41.26
N ALA A 45 5.42 5.04 -41.74
CA ALA A 45 6.70 5.52 -41.22
C ALA A 45 6.84 7.05 -41.41
N ASN A 46 6.40 7.58 -42.56
CA ASN A 46 6.37 9.02 -42.79
C ASN A 46 5.37 9.75 -41.87
N VAL A 47 4.20 9.17 -41.60
CA VAL A 47 3.25 9.70 -40.61
C VAL A 47 3.85 9.73 -39.22
N LEU A 48 4.48 8.64 -38.76
CA LEU A 48 5.13 8.58 -37.45
C LEU A 48 6.26 9.62 -37.33
N SER A 49 7.09 9.74 -38.36
CA SER A 49 8.17 10.74 -38.40
C SER A 49 7.63 12.17 -38.35
N ALA A 50 6.56 12.47 -39.08
CA ALA A 50 5.89 13.78 -39.04
C ALA A 50 5.26 14.11 -37.67
N ASN A 51 4.96 13.08 -36.86
CA ASN A 51 4.47 13.22 -35.49
C ASN A 51 5.59 13.09 -34.44
N GLY A 52 6.85 13.36 -34.83
CA GLY A 52 7.96 13.54 -33.89
C GLY A 52 8.72 12.26 -33.53
N VAL A 53 8.46 11.12 -34.19
CA VAL A 53 9.23 9.89 -33.96
C VAL A 53 10.60 9.96 -34.63
N ALA A 54 11.67 9.84 -33.84
CA ALA A 54 13.05 9.73 -34.31
C ALA A 54 13.67 8.34 -34.01
N PRO A 55 14.82 7.99 -34.62
CA PRO A 55 15.52 6.75 -34.25
C PRO A 55 15.81 6.67 -32.74
N GLY A 56 15.50 5.52 -32.14
CA GLY A 56 15.58 5.30 -30.69
C GLY A 56 14.33 5.71 -29.89
N ASP A 57 13.37 6.40 -30.51
CA ASP A 57 12.10 6.72 -29.85
C ASP A 57 11.19 5.51 -29.68
N ARG A 58 10.28 5.58 -28.70
CA ARG A 58 9.36 4.48 -28.38
C ARG A 58 7.97 4.80 -28.91
N VAL A 59 7.40 3.88 -29.69
CA VAL A 59 6.04 3.97 -30.21
C VAL A 59 5.21 2.87 -29.56
N ALA A 60 4.28 3.26 -28.69
CA ALA A 60 3.40 2.32 -28.03
C ALA A 60 2.23 1.92 -28.94
N VAL A 61 1.81 0.66 -28.84
CA VAL A 61 0.74 0.09 -29.66
C VAL A 61 -0.25 -0.63 -28.75
N VAL A 62 -1.49 -0.15 -28.66
CA VAL A 62 -2.54 -0.66 -27.77
C VAL A 62 -3.75 -1.10 -28.57
N GLY A 63 -4.01 -2.39 -28.68
CA GLY A 63 -5.18 -2.85 -29.44
C GLY A 63 -5.34 -4.36 -29.55
N LEU A 64 -6.47 -4.75 -30.14
CA LEU A 64 -6.74 -6.13 -30.53
C LEU A 64 -5.96 -6.50 -31.79
N ASN A 65 -5.78 -7.80 -32.03
CA ASN A 65 -5.10 -8.32 -33.22
C ASN A 65 -5.76 -7.80 -34.51
N CYS A 66 -5.00 -7.04 -35.27
CA CYS A 66 -5.37 -6.53 -36.58
C CYS A 66 -4.11 -6.28 -37.42
N LEU A 67 -4.26 -6.15 -38.75
CA LEU A 67 -3.11 -5.91 -39.62
C LEU A 67 -2.41 -4.58 -39.33
N GLU A 68 -3.17 -3.57 -38.89
CA GLU A 68 -2.64 -2.24 -38.60
C GLU A 68 -1.60 -2.28 -37.46
N LEU A 69 -1.73 -3.14 -36.45
CA LEU A 69 -0.70 -3.26 -35.41
C LEU A 69 0.64 -3.73 -35.99
N VAL A 70 0.60 -4.70 -36.92
CA VAL A 70 1.80 -5.22 -37.58
C VAL A 70 2.40 -4.17 -38.50
N GLU A 71 1.57 -3.43 -39.24
CA GLU A 71 1.98 -2.29 -40.07
C GLU A 71 2.71 -1.22 -39.23
N VAL A 72 2.16 -0.87 -38.05
CA VAL A 72 2.78 0.08 -37.12
C VAL A 72 4.13 -0.41 -36.64
N TRP A 73 4.27 -1.67 -36.23
CA TRP A 73 5.57 -2.21 -35.84
C TRP A 73 6.58 -2.10 -36.97
N LEU A 74 6.23 -2.55 -38.17
CA LEU A 74 7.14 -2.51 -39.32
C LEU A 74 7.54 -1.07 -39.69
N ALA A 75 6.65 -0.10 -39.51
CA ALA A 75 6.90 1.31 -39.73
C ALA A 75 7.82 1.90 -38.64
N THR A 76 7.56 1.60 -37.37
CA THR A 76 8.42 1.97 -36.23
C THR A 76 9.83 1.44 -36.42
N LEU A 77 9.97 0.15 -36.75
CA LEU A 77 11.26 -0.50 -36.99
C LEU A 77 12.01 0.11 -38.19
N ARG A 78 11.28 0.55 -39.23
CA ARG A 78 11.86 1.25 -40.40
C ARG A 78 12.53 2.56 -40.02
N LEU A 79 12.01 3.24 -38.99
CA LEU A 79 12.58 4.49 -38.48
C LEU A 79 13.75 4.27 -37.52
N GLY A 80 14.14 3.02 -37.23
CA GLY A 80 15.06 2.71 -36.14
C GLY A 80 14.50 3.06 -34.75
N ALA A 81 13.19 3.23 -34.65
CA ALA A 81 12.46 3.42 -33.41
C ALA A 81 12.07 2.05 -32.81
N VAL A 82 11.63 2.07 -31.56
CA VAL A 82 11.36 0.89 -30.74
C VAL A 82 9.85 0.72 -30.56
N ALA A 83 9.31 -0.43 -30.97
CA ALA A 83 7.90 -0.73 -30.79
C ALA A 83 7.63 -1.19 -29.35
N VAL A 84 6.55 -0.68 -28.73
CA VAL A 84 6.13 -1.04 -27.37
C VAL A 84 4.70 -1.59 -27.40
N PRO A 85 4.52 -2.90 -27.65
CA PRO A 85 3.19 -3.50 -27.62
C PRO A 85 2.63 -3.52 -26.19
N VAL A 86 1.45 -2.95 -26.01
CA VAL A 86 0.78 -2.83 -24.70
C VAL A 86 -0.43 -3.75 -24.66
N ASN A 87 -0.59 -4.46 -23.53
CA ASN A 87 -1.73 -5.34 -23.32
C ASN A 87 -3.03 -4.53 -23.24
N PHE A 88 -3.94 -4.76 -24.20
CA PHE A 88 -5.23 -4.08 -24.31
C PHE A 88 -6.18 -4.30 -23.13
N ARG A 89 -5.87 -5.25 -22.23
CA ARG A 89 -6.68 -5.54 -21.03
C ARG A 89 -6.25 -4.77 -19.78
N LEU A 90 -5.16 -3.99 -19.86
CA LEU A 90 -4.69 -3.17 -18.75
C LEU A 90 -5.66 -2.01 -18.48
N VAL A 91 -5.78 -1.63 -17.21
CA VAL A 91 -6.54 -0.43 -16.84
C VAL A 91 -5.72 0.84 -17.08
N ALA A 92 -6.35 2.01 -17.02
CA ALA A 92 -5.71 3.29 -17.37
C ALA A 92 -4.40 3.56 -16.59
N ASP A 93 -4.35 3.27 -15.29
CA ASP A 93 -3.15 3.51 -14.47
C ASP A 93 -1.99 2.56 -14.85
N GLU A 94 -2.30 1.31 -15.21
CA GLU A 94 -1.30 0.35 -15.66
C GLU A 94 -0.77 0.71 -17.07
N ILE A 95 -1.65 1.19 -17.95
CA ILE A 95 -1.24 1.73 -19.26
C ILE A 95 -0.35 2.95 -19.05
N ALA A 96 -0.74 3.88 -18.17
CA ALA A 96 0.04 5.09 -17.88
C ALA A 96 1.45 4.73 -17.38
N TYR A 97 1.57 3.72 -16.50
CA TYR A 97 2.86 3.20 -16.07
C TYR A 97 3.72 2.75 -17.26
N VAL A 98 3.20 1.91 -18.15
CA VAL A 98 3.95 1.40 -19.32
C VAL A 98 4.38 2.53 -20.25
N LEU A 99 3.49 3.50 -20.49
CA LEU A 99 3.79 4.66 -21.34
C LEU A 99 4.88 5.55 -20.74
N ALA A 100 4.82 5.82 -19.44
CA ALA A 100 5.79 6.64 -18.73
C ALA A 100 7.16 5.93 -18.60
N ASP A 101 7.16 4.65 -18.24
CA ASP A 101 8.38 3.84 -18.04
C ASP A 101 9.15 3.63 -19.35
N SER A 102 8.44 3.32 -20.43
CA SER A 102 9.03 3.24 -21.77
C SER A 102 9.41 4.61 -22.34
N GLY A 103 8.83 5.69 -21.81
CA GLY A 103 8.94 7.03 -22.35
C GLY A 103 8.39 7.13 -23.76
N SER A 104 7.28 6.44 -24.07
CA SER A 104 6.69 6.45 -25.41
C SER A 104 6.33 7.86 -25.85
N VAL A 105 6.68 8.22 -27.10
CA VAL A 105 6.43 9.56 -27.68
C VAL A 105 5.12 9.59 -28.48
N VAL A 106 4.77 8.47 -29.10
CA VAL A 106 3.53 8.28 -29.84
C VAL A 106 2.83 7.03 -29.33
N VAL A 107 1.50 7.09 -29.19
CA VAL A 107 0.65 5.93 -28.92
C VAL A 107 -0.26 5.70 -30.11
N VAL A 108 -0.21 4.52 -30.70
CA VAL A 108 -1.21 4.06 -31.68
C VAL A 108 -2.19 3.15 -30.96
N VAL A 109 -3.48 3.47 -31.04
CA VAL A 109 -4.53 2.82 -30.27
C VAL A 109 -5.68 2.33 -31.16
N ASP A 110 -6.17 1.12 -30.90
CA ASP A 110 -7.42 0.63 -31.47
C ASP A 110 -8.61 1.39 -30.86
N SER A 111 -9.63 1.71 -31.67
CA SER A 111 -10.81 2.47 -31.22
C SER A 111 -11.47 1.89 -29.95
N ALA A 112 -11.46 0.57 -29.75
CA ALA A 112 -12.02 -0.07 -28.56
C ALA A 112 -11.23 0.24 -27.27
N CYS A 113 -9.95 0.60 -27.39
CA CYS A 113 -9.05 0.90 -26.27
C CYS A 113 -8.83 2.41 -26.07
N ALA A 114 -9.33 3.26 -26.98
CA ALA A 114 -9.12 4.70 -26.95
C ALA A 114 -9.54 5.39 -25.64
N PRO A 115 -10.68 5.04 -24.98
CA PRO A 115 -11.04 5.66 -23.71
C PRO A 115 -10.02 5.40 -22.58
N ALA A 116 -9.51 4.18 -22.48
CA ALA A 116 -8.52 3.81 -21.46
C ALA A 116 -7.18 4.53 -21.70
N VAL A 117 -6.75 4.64 -22.96
CA VAL A 117 -5.54 5.39 -23.33
C VAL A 117 -5.71 6.89 -23.11
N ALA A 118 -6.89 7.47 -23.38
CA ALA A 118 -7.15 8.89 -23.12
C ALA A 118 -7.05 9.23 -21.62
N GLN A 119 -7.54 8.35 -20.75
CA GLN A 119 -7.36 8.49 -19.31
C GLN A 119 -5.89 8.33 -18.91
N ALA A 120 -5.21 7.30 -19.43
CA ALA A 120 -3.78 7.05 -19.14
C ALA A 120 -2.87 8.21 -19.57
N HIS A 121 -3.21 8.87 -20.69
CA HIS A 121 -2.43 9.97 -21.27
C HIS A 121 -2.25 11.14 -20.31
N THR A 122 -3.23 11.39 -19.42
CA THR A 122 -3.13 12.45 -18.39
C THR A 122 -1.93 12.29 -17.45
N ASN A 123 -1.47 11.05 -17.26
CA ASN A 123 -0.36 10.69 -16.39
C ASN A 123 0.89 10.22 -17.16
N ALA A 124 0.94 10.40 -18.49
CA ALA A 124 2.04 9.97 -19.35
C ALA A 124 2.60 11.14 -20.19
N PRO A 125 3.35 12.07 -19.57
CA PRO A 125 3.74 13.34 -20.20
C PRO A 125 4.71 13.19 -21.38
N SER A 126 5.34 12.03 -21.57
CA SER A 126 6.21 11.76 -22.72
C SER A 126 5.42 11.61 -24.02
N VAL A 127 4.14 11.24 -23.95
CA VAL A 127 3.29 10.99 -25.12
C VAL A 127 2.83 12.31 -25.70
N GLN A 128 3.33 12.63 -26.89
CA GLN A 128 3.03 13.86 -27.61
C GLN A 128 1.83 13.69 -28.55
N THR A 129 1.59 12.48 -29.04
CA THR A 129 0.54 12.21 -30.03
C THR A 129 -0.14 10.86 -29.78
N VAL A 130 -1.47 10.85 -29.86
CA VAL A 130 -2.29 9.64 -29.87
C VAL A 130 -2.92 9.48 -31.26
N LEU A 131 -2.70 8.34 -31.89
CA LEU A 131 -3.20 7.99 -33.22
C LEU A 131 -4.19 6.83 -33.12
N THR A 132 -5.41 6.99 -33.65
CA THR A 132 -6.48 6.00 -33.49
C THR A 132 -6.70 5.23 -34.79
N ILE A 133 -6.63 3.89 -34.72
CA ILE A 133 -6.90 2.97 -35.84
C ILE A 133 -8.41 2.98 -36.16
N GLY A 134 -8.76 3.06 -37.44
CA GLY A 134 -10.17 3.16 -37.89
C GLY A 134 -10.76 4.56 -37.76
N ASP A 135 -9.95 5.55 -37.38
CA ASP A 135 -10.30 6.97 -37.32
C ASP A 135 -9.19 7.77 -38.05
N HIS A 136 -8.57 8.75 -37.40
CA HIS A 136 -7.65 9.67 -38.06
C HIS A 136 -6.35 9.05 -38.58
N LEU A 137 -5.92 7.87 -38.09
CA LEU A 137 -4.69 7.24 -38.59
C LEU A 137 -4.80 6.86 -40.08
N ASP A 138 -5.94 6.32 -40.49
CA ASP A 138 -6.13 5.81 -41.85
C ASP A 138 -6.12 6.94 -42.89
N ASP A 139 -6.73 8.07 -42.55
CA ASP A 139 -6.72 9.28 -43.37
C ASP A 139 -5.31 9.86 -43.50
N LEU A 140 -4.54 9.90 -42.40
CA LEU A 140 -3.14 10.36 -42.41
C LEU A 140 -2.26 9.46 -43.29
N VAL A 141 -2.41 8.14 -43.20
CA VAL A 141 -1.64 7.20 -44.03
C VAL A 141 -2.02 7.32 -45.50
N ALA A 142 -3.30 7.54 -45.83
CA ALA A 142 -3.74 7.74 -47.20
C ALA A 142 -3.19 9.03 -47.82
N ALA A 143 -3.06 10.10 -47.02
CA ALA A 143 -2.52 11.40 -47.45
C ALA A 143 -0.98 11.45 -47.48
N ALA A 144 -0.30 10.62 -46.70
CA ALA A 144 1.16 10.63 -46.60
C ALA A 144 1.86 10.15 -47.88
N GLU A 145 3.01 10.72 -48.20
CA GLU A 145 3.80 10.33 -49.36
C GLU A 145 4.44 8.93 -49.16
N GLY A 146 4.53 8.16 -50.25
CA GLY A 146 5.22 6.86 -50.28
C GLY A 146 6.73 6.97 -50.48
N LEU A 147 7.36 8.07 -50.03
CA LEU A 147 8.81 8.26 -50.15
C LEU A 147 9.53 7.28 -49.23
N ALA A 148 10.47 6.53 -49.79
CA ALA A 148 11.25 5.55 -49.05
C ALA A 148 12.06 6.23 -47.94
N VAL A 149 12.05 5.61 -46.76
CA VAL A 149 12.83 6.04 -45.59
C VAL A 149 14.05 5.12 -45.49
N ASP A 150 15.25 5.71 -45.58
CA ASP A 150 16.52 4.99 -45.50
C ASP A 150 17.24 5.38 -44.20
N VAL A 151 17.06 4.57 -43.16
CA VAL A 151 17.68 4.73 -41.85
C VAL A 151 18.56 3.52 -41.60
N ALA A 152 19.86 3.74 -41.39
CA ALA A 152 20.77 2.67 -40.99
C ALA A 152 20.49 2.28 -39.53
N VAL A 153 20.05 1.05 -39.31
CA VAL A 153 19.76 0.49 -37.99
C VAL A 153 20.76 -0.63 -37.69
N ALA A 154 21.43 -0.55 -36.54
CA ALA A 154 22.35 -1.61 -36.12
C ALA A 154 21.60 -2.86 -35.64
N ASP A 155 22.17 -4.04 -35.85
CA ASP A 155 21.60 -5.33 -35.42
C ASP A 155 21.27 -5.36 -33.91
N GLU A 156 22.11 -4.74 -33.08
CA GLU A 156 21.99 -4.68 -31.62
C GLU A 156 21.06 -3.54 -31.11
N ALA A 157 20.48 -2.76 -32.03
CA ALA A 157 19.52 -1.74 -31.68
C ALA A 157 18.23 -2.38 -31.14
N PRO A 158 17.59 -1.79 -30.10
CA PRO A 158 16.29 -2.24 -29.63
C PRO A 158 15.24 -2.19 -30.73
N ALA A 159 14.56 -3.32 -30.97
CA ALA A 159 13.41 -3.41 -31.85
C ALA A 159 12.11 -3.32 -31.06
N PHE A 160 12.03 -4.02 -29.92
CA PHE A 160 10.85 -4.05 -29.06
C PHE A 160 11.20 -3.90 -27.58
N ILE A 161 10.31 -3.27 -26.83
CA ILE A 161 10.25 -3.39 -25.36
C ILE A 161 8.98 -4.16 -25.02
N MET A 162 9.14 -5.38 -24.50
CA MET A 162 8.05 -6.29 -24.19
C MET A 162 7.82 -6.33 -22.68
N TYR A 163 6.72 -5.73 -22.21
CA TYR A 163 6.41 -5.72 -20.77
C TYR A 163 5.90 -7.08 -20.28
N THR A 164 6.55 -7.62 -19.26
CA THR A 164 6.22 -8.88 -18.59
C THR A 164 5.43 -8.63 -17.32
N SER A 165 4.50 -9.52 -16.97
CA SER A 165 3.77 -9.44 -15.69
C SER A 165 4.76 -9.62 -14.53
N GLY A 166 5.09 -8.56 -13.80
CA GLY A 166 5.99 -8.60 -12.65
C GLY A 166 5.45 -9.49 -11.54
N THR A 167 6.35 -10.22 -10.85
CA THR A 167 6.00 -11.05 -9.69
C THR A 167 6.02 -10.28 -8.38
N THR A 168 6.57 -9.06 -8.36
CA THR A 168 6.90 -8.26 -7.18
C THR A 168 6.36 -6.83 -7.26
N GLY A 169 5.45 -6.52 -8.20
CA GLY A 169 4.94 -5.17 -8.44
C GLY A 169 4.66 -4.90 -9.93
N PHE A 170 4.98 -3.68 -10.38
CA PHE A 170 4.74 -3.21 -11.74
C PHE A 170 5.50 -4.03 -12.84
N PRO A 171 4.97 -4.09 -14.08
CA PRO A 171 5.57 -4.83 -15.20
C PRO A 171 7.02 -4.43 -15.54
N LYS A 172 7.85 -5.37 -15.98
CA LYS A 172 9.25 -5.11 -16.42
C LYS A 172 9.36 -5.18 -17.94
N GLY A 173 9.96 -4.17 -18.59
CA GLY A 173 10.16 -4.13 -20.04
C GLY A 173 11.40 -4.90 -20.49
N ALA A 174 11.24 -6.06 -21.14
CA ALA A 174 12.34 -6.81 -21.74
C ALA A 174 12.72 -6.24 -23.11
N VAL A 175 13.99 -5.86 -23.29
CA VAL A 175 14.50 -5.22 -24.51
C VAL A 175 14.95 -6.28 -25.51
N ILE A 176 14.22 -6.41 -26.62
CA ILE A 176 14.51 -7.35 -27.70
C ILE A 176 15.11 -6.58 -28.88
N SER A 177 16.32 -6.96 -29.30
CA SER A 177 17.00 -6.34 -30.45
C SER A 177 16.53 -6.92 -31.80
N HIS A 178 16.86 -6.23 -32.89
CA HIS A 178 16.66 -6.74 -34.25
C HIS A 178 17.35 -8.09 -34.46
N ARG A 179 18.58 -8.21 -33.95
CA ARG A 179 19.38 -9.44 -34.02
C ARG A 179 18.72 -10.60 -33.28
N ASN A 180 18.14 -10.34 -32.10
CA ASN A 180 17.47 -11.39 -31.33
C ASN A 180 16.30 -12.00 -32.12
N LEU A 181 15.48 -11.15 -32.74
CA LEU A 181 14.33 -11.59 -33.54
C LEU A 181 14.75 -12.33 -34.81
N TYR A 182 15.72 -11.78 -35.52
CA TYR A 182 16.21 -12.40 -36.75
C TYR A 182 16.84 -13.77 -36.48
N LEU A 183 17.72 -13.87 -35.48
CA LEU A 183 18.37 -15.13 -35.14
C LEU A 183 17.41 -16.14 -34.52
N HIS A 184 16.41 -15.69 -33.74
CA HIS A 184 15.33 -16.58 -33.30
C HIS A 184 14.58 -17.19 -34.49
N ALA A 185 14.17 -16.38 -35.47
CA ALA A 185 13.47 -16.88 -36.65
C ALA A 185 14.31 -17.89 -37.45
N VAL A 186 15.59 -17.59 -37.66
CA VAL A 186 16.55 -18.49 -38.32
C VAL A 186 16.72 -19.79 -37.54
N SER A 187 16.86 -19.72 -36.21
CA SER A 187 16.98 -20.89 -35.35
C SER A 187 15.75 -21.79 -35.42
N VAL A 188 14.54 -21.22 -35.44
CA VAL A 188 13.29 -21.98 -35.62
C VAL A 188 13.25 -22.64 -37.01
N ILE A 189 13.55 -21.88 -38.07
CA ILE A 189 13.59 -22.40 -39.45
C ILE A 189 14.53 -23.59 -39.55
N ALA A 190 15.76 -23.45 -39.05
CA ALA A 190 16.78 -24.48 -39.14
C ALA A 190 16.47 -25.69 -38.25
N THR A 191 15.97 -25.48 -37.03
CA THR A 191 15.68 -26.57 -36.08
C THR A 191 14.54 -27.46 -36.57
N LEU A 192 13.52 -26.87 -37.20
CA LEU A 192 12.37 -27.62 -37.73
C LEU A 192 12.50 -28.02 -39.20
N GLY A 193 13.47 -27.47 -39.92
CA GLY A 193 13.58 -27.65 -41.36
C GLY A 193 12.36 -27.08 -42.09
N LEU A 194 11.98 -25.83 -41.80
CA LEU A 194 10.86 -25.19 -42.50
C LEU A 194 11.20 -25.05 -43.99
N GLY A 195 10.31 -25.56 -44.85
CA GLY A 195 10.48 -25.61 -46.30
C GLY A 195 9.49 -24.74 -47.07
N ALA A 196 9.51 -24.84 -48.40
CA ALA A 196 8.63 -24.05 -49.28
C ALA A 196 7.13 -24.35 -49.09
N ASP A 197 6.80 -25.52 -48.53
CA ASP A 197 5.42 -25.92 -48.20
C ASP A 197 4.93 -25.37 -46.85
N ASP A 198 5.80 -24.75 -46.05
CA ASP A 198 5.48 -24.17 -44.74
C ASP A 198 5.25 -22.66 -44.88
N ASN A 199 4.35 -22.30 -45.79
CA ASN A 199 4.22 -20.95 -46.33
C ASN A 199 3.00 -20.16 -45.82
N CYS A 200 2.21 -20.72 -44.90
CA CYS A 200 1.06 -20.04 -44.32
C CYS A 200 0.98 -20.29 -42.81
N TRP A 201 1.21 -19.25 -42.01
CA TRP A 201 1.20 -19.28 -40.54
C TRP A 201 -0.01 -18.54 -39.98
N MET A 202 -0.72 -19.15 -39.03
CA MET A 202 -1.78 -18.46 -38.30
C MET A 202 -1.32 -18.03 -36.90
N ALA A 203 -1.25 -16.71 -36.68
CA ALA A 203 -0.77 -16.08 -35.46
C ALA A 203 -1.91 -15.85 -34.47
N HIS A 204 -2.32 -16.90 -33.75
CA HIS A 204 -3.43 -16.81 -32.79
C HIS A 204 -3.05 -16.18 -31.45
N ALA A 205 -1.75 -16.12 -31.12
CA ALA A 205 -1.29 -15.42 -29.93
C ALA A 205 -1.62 -13.91 -30.02
N PRO A 206 -1.98 -13.25 -28.91
CA PRO A 206 -2.14 -11.80 -28.91
C PRO A 206 -0.86 -11.10 -29.37
N LEU A 207 -1.01 -10.08 -30.21
CA LEU A 207 0.08 -9.35 -30.83
C LEU A 207 0.90 -8.54 -29.81
N PHE A 208 0.37 -8.22 -28.63
CA PHE A 208 1.17 -7.63 -27.56
C PHE A 208 2.11 -8.62 -26.85
N HIS A 209 2.01 -9.93 -27.13
CA HIS A 209 2.94 -10.95 -26.65
C HIS A 209 4.01 -11.26 -27.67
N VAL A 210 5.22 -11.54 -27.18
CA VAL A 210 6.33 -11.90 -28.06
C VAL A 210 6.09 -13.22 -28.82
N ALA A 211 5.21 -14.10 -28.32
CA ALA A 211 4.77 -15.28 -29.07
C ALA A 211 3.96 -14.91 -30.32
N GLY A 212 3.16 -13.84 -30.26
CA GLY A 212 2.48 -13.28 -31.43
C GLY A 212 3.45 -12.58 -32.38
N VAL A 213 4.35 -11.77 -31.81
CA VAL A 213 5.38 -11.02 -32.56
C VAL A 213 6.39 -11.97 -33.24
N SER A 214 7.17 -12.73 -32.48
CA SER A 214 8.23 -13.58 -33.02
C SER A 214 7.71 -14.84 -33.72
N GLY A 215 6.53 -15.33 -33.35
CA GLY A 215 5.95 -16.54 -33.93
C GLY A 215 5.68 -16.45 -35.43
N MET A 216 5.36 -15.24 -35.93
CA MET A 216 5.11 -15.04 -37.37
C MET A 216 6.40 -14.87 -38.20
N PHE A 217 7.53 -14.52 -37.58
CA PHE A 217 8.74 -14.15 -38.29
C PHE A 217 9.40 -15.28 -39.09
N PRO A 218 9.41 -16.56 -38.67
CA PRO A 218 9.90 -17.65 -39.51
C PRO A 218 9.22 -17.70 -40.89
N THR A 219 7.89 -17.61 -40.92
CA THR A 219 7.10 -17.61 -42.16
C THR A 219 7.26 -16.31 -42.94
N PHE A 220 7.28 -15.16 -42.24
CA PHE A 220 7.49 -13.88 -42.89
C PHE A 220 8.88 -13.78 -43.56
N LEU A 221 9.93 -14.28 -42.89
CA LEU A 221 11.30 -14.28 -43.39
C LEU A 221 11.46 -15.11 -44.68
N THR A 222 10.75 -16.24 -44.78
CA THR A 222 10.76 -17.10 -45.98
C THR A 222 9.84 -16.59 -47.11
N GLY A 223 9.09 -15.52 -46.86
CA GLY A 223 8.17 -14.88 -47.81
C GLY A 223 6.83 -15.62 -47.94
N GLY A 224 6.38 -16.26 -46.86
CA GLY A 224 5.05 -16.83 -46.72
C GLY A 224 4.02 -15.84 -46.20
N THR A 225 2.77 -16.29 -46.11
CA THR A 225 1.62 -15.52 -45.65
C THR A 225 1.39 -15.70 -44.15
N VAL A 226 1.07 -14.63 -43.44
CA VAL A 226 0.66 -14.64 -42.03
C VAL A 226 -0.82 -14.28 -41.93
N VAL A 227 -1.60 -15.19 -41.34
CA VAL A 227 -3.01 -15.01 -41.04
C VAL A 227 -3.15 -14.51 -39.60
N VAL A 228 -3.79 -13.37 -39.40
CA VAL A 228 -3.98 -12.70 -38.11
C VAL A 228 -5.47 -12.79 -37.73
N PRO A 229 -5.87 -13.81 -36.94
CA PRO A 229 -7.23 -13.89 -36.43
C PRO A 229 -7.49 -12.78 -35.39
N PRO A 230 -8.76 -12.36 -35.20
CA PRO A 230 -9.12 -11.39 -34.18
C PRO A 230 -8.81 -11.91 -32.77
N SER A 231 -8.43 -11.01 -31.86
CA SER A 231 -8.25 -11.30 -30.43
C SER A 231 -9.43 -10.79 -29.61
N GLY A 232 -9.47 -11.10 -28.31
CA GLY A 232 -10.53 -10.66 -27.39
C GLY A 232 -11.60 -11.70 -27.11
N GLY A 233 -11.57 -12.83 -27.82
CA GLY A 233 -12.36 -14.04 -27.60
C GLY A 233 -11.79 -15.21 -28.41
N PHE A 234 -12.12 -16.45 -28.05
CA PHE A 234 -11.73 -17.64 -28.81
C PHE A 234 -12.95 -18.41 -29.30
N ASP A 235 -13.11 -18.50 -30.62
CA ASP A 235 -14.12 -19.31 -31.29
C ASP A 235 -13.43 -20.47 -32.01
N PRO A 236 -13.53 -21.71 -31.50
CA PRO A 236 -12.87 -22.86 -32.10
C PRO A 236 -13.43 -23.17 -33.51
N GLU A 237 -14.73 -22.99 -33.78
CA GLU A 237 -15.33 -23.28 -35.09
C GLU A 237 -14.89 -22.27 -36.15
N ALA A 238 -14.92 -20.98 -35.82
CA ALA A 238 -14.44 -19.93 -36.72
C ALA A 238 -12.94 -20.09 -37.00
N THR A 239 -12.16 -20.50 -35.99
CA THR A 239 -10.73 -20.74 -36.15
C THR A 239 -10.45 -21.90 -37.10
N MET A 240 -11.17 -23.01 -36.97
CA MET A 240 -10.99 -24.15 -37.87
C MET A 240 -11.44 -23.86 -39.31
N ARG A 241 -12.51 -23.07 -39.49
CA ARG A 241 -12.92 -22.57 -40.82
C ARG A 241 -11.84 -21.71 -41.45
N MET A 242 -11.27 -20.77 -40.69
CA MET A 242 -10.17 -19.93 -41.17
C MET A 242 -8.93 -20.74 -41.56
N ILE A 243 -8.58 -21.78 -40.80
CA ILE A 243 -7.49 -22.71 -41.16
C ILE A 243 -7.72 -23.35 -42.52
N ALA A 244 -8.96 -23.80 -42.80
CA ALA A 244 -9.33 -24.42 -44.06
C ALA A 244 -9.34 -23.41 -45.22
N ASP A 245 -10.03 -22.27 -45.03
CA ASP A 245 -10.24 -21.24 -46.06
C ASP A 245 -8.92 -20.61 -46.51
N GLU A 246 -8.04 -20.28 -45.55
CA GLU A 246 -6.73 -19.68 -45.81
C GLU A 246 -5.63 -20.71 -46.07
N ARG A 247 -6.00 -22.01 -46.10
CA ARG A 247 -5.11 -23.13 -46.37
C ARG A 247 -3.86 -23.12 -45.48
N VAL A 248 -4.07 -22.84 -44.18
CA VAL A 248 -3.02 -22.68 -43.18
C VAL A 248 -2.16 -23.94 -43.08
N THR A 249 -0.85 -23.75 -43.07
CA THR A 249 0.13 -24.86 -42.99
C THR A 249 0.63 -25.10 -41.58
N SER A 250 0.64 -24.05 -40.75
CA SER A 250 1.10 -24.12 -39.38
C SER A 250 0.33 -23.15 -38.50
N CYS A 251 -0.10 -23.58 -37.32
CA CYS A 251 -0.78 -22.72 -36.36
C CYS A 251 -0.32 -22.98 -34.93
N TRP A 252 -0.35 -21.93 -34.10
CA TRP A 252 -0.06 -22.01 -32.68
C TRP A 252 -1.28 -21.65 -31.86
N MET A 253 -1.54 -22.42 -30.79
CA MET A 253 -2.56 -22.11 -29.79
C MET A 253 -2.10 -22.55 -28.40
N THR A 254 -2.73 -21.99 -27.37
CA THR A 254 -2.53 -22.44 -25.98
C THR A 254 -3.17 -23.80 -25.72
N PRO A 255 -2.76 -24.55 -24.67
CA PRO A 255 -3.40 -25.81 -24.29
C PRO A 255 -4.93 -25.70 -24.10
N ALA A 256 -5.41 -24.61 -23.49
CA ALA A 256 -6.85 -24.39 -23.28
C ALA A 256 -7.62 -24.23 -24.60
N GLN A 257 -7.03 -23.55 -25.58
CA GLN A 257 -7.59 -23.41 -26.92
C GLN A 257 -7.60 -24.75 -27.66
N TRP A 258 -6.53 -25.54 -27.55
CA TRP A 258 -6.50 -26.89 -28.12
C TRP A 258 -7.53 -27.83 -27.51
N GLN A 259 -7.82 -27.73 -26.21
CA GLN A 259 -8.90 -28.49 -25.57
C GLN A 259 -10.26 -28.19 -26.22
N LEU A 260 -10.56 -26.90 -26.41
CA LEU A 260 -11.81 -26.46 -27.05
C LEU A 260 -11.89 -26.92 -28.51
N VAL A 261 -10.80 -26.85 -29.26
CA VAL A 261 -10.75 -27.34 -30.65
C VAL A 261 -10.96 -28.86 -30.69
N CYS A 262 -10.26 -29.63 -29.85
CA CYS A 262 -10.39 -31.09 -29.83
C CYS A 262 -11.77 -31.59 -29.38
N ALA A 263 -12.55 -30.74 -28.70
CA ALA A 263 -13.91 -31.05 -28.27
C ALA A 263 -14.98 -30.79 -29.36
N LEU A 264 -14.62 -30.20 -30.50
CA LEU A 264 -15.57 -29.91 -31.58
C LEU A 264 -16.13 -31.21 -32.22
N PRO A 265 -17.46 -31.39 -32.28
CA PRO A 265 -18.06 -32.62 -32.80
C PRO A 265 -17.80 -32.83 -34.30
N ASP A 266 -17.79 -31.75 -35.09
CA ASP A 266 -17.66 -31.79 -36.56
C ASP A 266 -16.24 -31.51 -37.07
N LEU A 267 -15.22 -31.52 -36.21
CA LEU A 267 -13.83 -31.19 -36.58
C LEU A 267 -13.29 -32.05 -37.73
N ARG A 268 -13.68 -33.33 -37.78
CA ARG A 268 -13.26 -34.28 -38.81
C ARG A 268 -13.81 -33.94 -40.21
N SER A 269 -14.80 -33.05 -40.30
CA SER A 269 -15.40 -32.60 -41.56
C SER A 269 -14.68 -31.39 -42.18
N CYS A 270 -13.81 -30.71 -41.43
CA CYS A 270 -13.03 -29.58 -41.92
C CYS A 270 -11.92 -30.05 -42.88
N ASP A 271 -11.71 -29.34 -43.99
CA ASP A 271 -10.56 -29.58 -44.89
C ASP A 271 -9.28 -29.05 -44.27
N LEU A 272 -8.50 -29.95 -43.66
CA LEU A 272 -7.22 -29.65 -43.00
C LEU A 272 -6.03 -30.27 -43.74
N ASP A 273 -6.17 -30.59 -45.03
CA ASP A 273 -5.15 -31.31 -45.82
C ASP A 273 -3.81 -30.57 -45.93
N ARG A 274 -3.85 -29.24 -45.79
CA ARG A 274 -2.65 -28.38 -45.83
C ARG A 274 -1.96 -28.23 -44.48
N LEU A 275 -2.62 -28.55 -43.37
CA LEU A 275 -2.11 -28.33 -42.02
C LEU A 275 -1.02 -29.37 -41.71
N ARG A 276 0.22 -28.90 -41.63
CA ARG A 276 1.42 -29.72 -41.41
C ARG A 276 1.89 -29.70 -39.96
N ARG A 277 1.63 -28.61 -39.23
CA ARG A 277 2.13 -28.41 -37.87
C ARG A 277 1.11 -27.73 -36.96
N VAL A 278 0.93 -28.29 -35.78
CA VAL A 278 0.09 -27.73 -34.72
C VAL A 278 0.94 -27.52 -33.47
N TRP A 279 1.02 -26.27 -33.02
CA TRP A 279 1.93 -25.87 -31.96
C TRP A 279 1.21 -25.54 -30.68
N TRP A 280 1.86 -25.82 -29.55
CA TRP A 280 1.41 -25.40 -28.23
C TRP A 280 2.57 -24.93 -27.35
N GLY A 281 2.25 -24.12 -26.35
CA GLY A 281 3.22 -23.60 -25.39
C GLY A 281 2.58 -22.61 -24.43
N ALA A 282 3.42 -21.83 -23.73
CA ALA A 282 3.04 -20.82 -22.72
C ALA A 282 2.37 -21.35 -21.43
N ALA A 283 1.84 -22.58 -21.43
CA ALA A 283 1.33 -23.27 -20.25
C ALA A 283 1.57 -24.80 -20.37
N PRO A 284 1.59 -25.53 -19.25
CA PRO A 284 1.63 -27.00 -19.28
C PRO A 284 0.39 -27.58 -19.98
N ALA A 285 0.59 -28.63 -20.77
CA ALA A 285 -0.48 -29.44 -21.35
C ALA A 285 -0.55 -30.80 -20.65
N SER A 286 -1.76 -31.28 -20.38
CA SER A 286 -1.93 -32.63 -19.82
C SER A 286 -1.56 -33.70 -20.85
N THR A 287 -1.05 -34.83 -20.39
CA THR A 287 -0.75 -35.99 -21.26
C THR A 287 -1.99 -36.46 -22.01
N THR A 288 -3.18 -36.36 -21.39
CA THR A 288 -4.47 -36.64 -22.03
C THR A 288 -4.73 -35.73 -23.22
N LEU A 289 -4.61 -34.41 -23.04
CA LEU A 289 -4.79 -33.46 -24.14
C LEU A 289 -3.82 -33.74 -25.29
N LEU A 290 -2.55 -33.98 -24.97
CA LEU A 290 -1.54 -34.28 -25.98
C LEU A 290 -1.90 -35.54 -26.78
N ARG A 291 -2.34 -36.61 -26.10
CA ARG A 291 -2.85 -37.83 -26.76
C ARG A 291 -4.03 -37.52 -27.69
N THR A 292 -5.01 -36.76 -27.22
CA THR A 292 -6.14 -36.34 -28.03
C THR A 292 -5.69 -35.53 -29.25
N MET A 293 -4.72 -34.62 -29.12
CA MET A 293 -4.18 -33.86 -30.25
C MET A 293 -3.53 -34.77 -31.29
N PHE A 294 -2.72 -35.75 -30.87
CA PHE A 294 -2.11 -36.72 -31.79
C PHE A 294 -3.15 -37.54 -32.56
N GLU A 295 -4.22 -37.96 -31.88
CA GLU A 295 -5.34 -38.71 -32.49
C GLU A 295 -6.18 -37.84 -33.44
N THR A 296 -6.32 -36.55 -33.11
CA THR A 296 -7.16 -35.60 -33.82
C THR A 296 -6.48 -35.07 -35.09
N PHE A 297 -5.16 -34.86 -35.04
CA PHE A 297 -4.37 -34.33 -36.15
C PHE A 297 -3.30 -35.30 -36.63
N PRO A 298 -3.66 -36.51 -37.12
CA PRO A 298 -2.69 -37.57 -37.43
C PRO A 298 -1.77 -37.26 -38.63
N ARG A 299 -2.08 -36.20 -39.39
CA ARG A 299 -1.27 -35.74 -40.54
C ARG A 299 -0.40 -34.52 -40.22
N ALA A 300 -0.54 -33.94 -39.03
CA ALA A 300 0.25 -32.79 -38.59
C ALA A 300 1.22 -33.19 -37.48
N GLU A 301 2.41 -32.60 -37.48
CA GLU A 301 3.32 -32.69 -36.34
C GLU A 301 2.80 -31.84 -35.19
N VAL A 302 2.64 -32.45 -34.01
CA VAL A 302 2.37 -31.70 -32.77
C VAL A 302 3.70 -31.23 -32.20
N ILE A 303 3.85 -29.91 -32.05
CA ILE A 303 5.10 -29.28 -31.63
C ILE A 303 4.90 -28.58 -30.29
N ALA A 304 5.71 -28.93 -29.30
CA ALA A 304 5.80 -28.17 -28.06
C ALA A 304 6.88 -27.10 -28.19
N ALA A 305 6.54 -25.86 -27.84
CA ALA A 305 7.46 -24.74 -27.77
C ALA A 305 7.60 -24.25 -26.33
N PHE A 306 8.86 -24.16 -25.87
CA PHE A 306 9.18 -23.71 -24.53
C PHE A 306 10.20 -22.58 -24.54
N GLY A 307 10.00 -21.65 -23.61
CA GLY A 307 10.83 -20.49 -23.35
C GLY A 307 9.99 -19.32 -22.81
N GLN A 308 10.55 -18.12 -22.84
CA GLN A 308 9.98 -16.93 -22.19
C GLN A 308 10.31 -15.65 -22.97
N THR A 309 9.71 -14.53 -22.58
CA THR A 309 9.82 -13.26 -23.32
C THR A 309 11.25 -12.83 -23.56
N GLU A 310 12.07 -12.96 -22.52
CA GLU A 310 13.48 -12.64 -22.45
C GLU A 310 14.34 -13.52 -23.37
N CYS A 311 13.77 -14.55 -23.99
CA CYS A 311 14.43 -15.46 -24.92
C CYS A 311 13.83 -15.43 -26.33
N SER A 312 13.05 -14.39 -26.65
CA SER A 312 12.56 -14.08 -28.00
C SER A 312 11.72 -15.12 -28.78
N PRO A 313 10.79 -15.94 -28.27
CA PRO A 313 10.59 -16.49 -26.94
C PRO A 313 10.97 -17.97 -26.80
N ILE A 314 11.37 -18.63 -27.88
CA ILE A 314 11.52 -20.10 -27.88
C ILE A 314 12.99 -20.44 -27.64
N THR A 315 13.26 -21.33 -26.69
CA THR A 315 14.59 -21.88 -26.41
C THR A 315 14.65 -23.38 -26.70
N CYS A 316 13.55 -24.11 -26.45
CA CYS A 316 13.48 -25.56 -26.66
C CYS A 316 12.26 -25.95 -27.49
N LEU A 317 12.40 -27.03 -28.27
CA LEU A 317 11.35 -27.60 -29.09
C LEU A 317 11.26 -29.11 -28.92
N LEU A 318 10.03 -29.63 -28.75
CA LEU A 318 9.71 -31.05 -28.90
C LEU A 318 8.92 -31.25 -30.20
N ARG A 319 9.38 -32.13 -31.08
CA ARG A 319 8.87 -32.24 -32.46
C ARG A 319 8.69 -33.69 -32.91
N GLY A 320 7.82 -33.90 -33.90
CA GLY A 320 7.64 -35.19 -34.58
C GLY A 320 7.33 -36.34 -33.63
N ASP A 321 7.88 -37.52 -33.92
CA ASP A 321 7.65 -38.75 -33.13
C ASP A 321 8.10 -38.63 -31.67
N ASP A 322 9.05 -37.73 -31.37
CA ASP A 322 9.51 -37.50 -30.00
C ASP A 322 8.42 -36.84 -29.14
N ALA A 323 7.49 -36.09 -29.73
CA ALA A 323 6.35 -35.54 -29.01
C ALA A 323 5.48 -36.63 -28.37
N ILE A 324 5.44 -37.82 -28.99
CA ILE A 324 4.75 -39.00 -28.47
C ILE A 324 5.66 -39.78 -27.53
N ARG A 325 6.90 -40.05 -27.96
CA ARG A 325 7.87 -40.87 -27.22
C ARG A 325 8.31 -40.26 -25.89
N LYS A 326 8.37 -38.93 -25.83
CA LYS A 326 8.82 -38.13 -24.68
C LYS A 326 7.70 -37.21 -24.20
N ILE A 327 6.45 -37.70 -24.23
CA ILE A 327 5.28 -36.94 -23.79
C ILE A 327 5.52 -36.27 -22.42
N GLY A 328 5.19 -34.98 -22.32
CA GLY A 328 5.47 -34.15 -21.13
C GLY A 328 6.84 -33.48 -21.09
N SER A 329 7.74 -33.79 -22.03
CA SER A 329 8.98 -33.01 -22.23
C SER A 329 8.68 -31.69 -22.95
N VAL A 330 9.55 -30.70 -22.74
CA VAL A 330 9.61 -29.48 -23.55
C VAL A 330 10.64 -29.56 -24.68
N GLY A 331 11.23 -30.75 -24.85
CA GLY A 331 12.15 -31.07 -25.93
C GLY A 331 13.59 -30.74 -25.63
N THR A 332 14.31 -30.34 -26.68
CA THR A 332 15.74 -30.03 -26.64
C THR A 332 15.99 -28.60 -27.09
N PRO A 333 17.15 -28.00 -26.72
CA PRO A 333 17.52 -26.65 -27.16
C PRO A 333 17.49 -26.51 -28.68
N MET A 334 17.04 -25.36 -29.17
CA MET A 334 17.10 -25.02 -30.59
C MET A 334 18.54 -24.73 -31.04
N LEU A 335 18.76 -24.71 -32.35
CA LEU A 335 20.03 -24.28 -32.93
C LEU A 335 20.46 -22.91 -32.38
N GLY A 336 21.70 -22.80 -31.89
CA GLY A 336 22.23 -21.55 -31.34
C GLY A 336 21.81 -21.23 -29.90
N VAL A 337 21.05 -22.12 -29.25
CA VAL A 337 20.74 -22.05 -27.82
C VAL A 337 21.64 -23.02 -27.06
N GLU A 338 22.41 -22.51 -26.13
CA GLU A 338 23.13 -23.31 -25.14
C GLU A 338 22.34 -23.32 -23.83
N VAL A 339 22.28 -24.48 -23.18
CA VAL A 339 21.59 -24.65 -21.89
C VAL A 339 22.49 -25.34 -20.89
N ARG A 340 22.38 -24.94 -19.63
CA ARG A 340 22.86 -25.69 -18.47
C ARG A 340 21.72 -25.90 -17.49
N ILE A 341 21.82 -26.94 -16.67
CA ILE A 341 20.92 -27.17 -15.55
C ILE A 341 21.78 -27.12 -14.31
N VAL A 342 21.51 -26.16 -13.43
CA VAL A 342 22.44 -25.77 -12.37
C VAL A 342 21.80 -25.76 -10.99
N ASP A 343 22.61 -25.97 -9.97
CA ASP A 343 22.26 -25.73 -8.57
C ASP A 343 22.37 -24.23 -8.20
N ASP A 344 22.12 -23.88 -6.94
CA ASP A 344 22.17 -22.50 -6.47
C ASP A 344 23.59 -21.90 -6.51
N GLU A 345 24.63 -22.74 -6.48
CA GLU A 345 26.03 -22.37 -6.60
C GLU A 345 26.55 -22.35 -8.05
N MET A 346 25.69 -22.51 -9.05
CA MET A 346 26.03 -22.54 -10.49
C MET A 346 26.85 -23.76 -10.96
N ASN A 347 26.84 -24.86 -10.21
CA ASN A 347 27.40 -26.14 -10.65
C ASN A 347 26.40 -26.90 -11.52
N ASP A 348 26.90 -27.66 -12.51
CA ASP A 348 26.04 -28.53 -13.32
C ASP A 348 25.51 -29.70 -12.47
N VAL A 349 24.19 -29.88 -12.45
CA VAL A 349 23.57 -31.04 -11.79
C VAL A 349 23.68 -32.28 -12.66
N ALA A 350 23.64 -33.47 -12.05
CA ALA A 350 23.67 -34.71 -12.82
C ALA A 350 22.38 -34.90 -13.63
N ARG A 351 22.45 -35.68 -14.73
CA ARG A 351 21.25 -36.05 -15.49
C ARG A 351 20.26 -36.79 -14.58
N GLY A 352 19.01 -36.37 -14.60
CA GLY A 352 17.96 -36.89 -13.72
C GLY A 352 17.80 -36.09 -12.42
N GLU A 353 18.72 -35.19 -12.09
CA GLU A 353 18.54 -34.26 -10.96
C GLU A 353 17.80 -33.00 -11.40
N VAL A 354 17.19 -32.32 -10.43
CA VAL A 354 16.45 -31.08 -10.66
C VAL A 354 17.40 -29.90 -10.42
N GLY A 355 17.41 -28.96 -11.35
CA GLY A 355 18.12 -27.68 -11.20
C GLY A 355 17.46 -26.59 -12.03
N GLU A 356 17.95 -25.37 -11.91
CA GLU A 356 17.50 -24.24 -12.72
C GLU A 356 18.05 -24.38 -14.15
N ILE A 357 17.18 -24.24 -15.17
CA ILE A 357 17.66 -24.11 -16.54
C ILE A 357 18.17 -22.69 -16.79
N VAL A 358 19.41 -22.57 -17.25
CA VAL A 358 20.03 -21.30 -17.61
C VAL A 358 20.45 -21.31 -19.07
N TYR A 359 20.37 -20.15 -19.73
CA TYR A 359 20.51 -20.04 -21.18
C TYR A 359 21.70 -19.15 -21.57
N LEU A 360 22.34 -19.50 -22.67
CA LEU A 360 23.27 -18.65 -23.40
C LEU A 360 22.93 -18.73 -24.88
N GLY A 361 22.97 -17.59 -25.58
CA GLY A 361 22.69 -17.56 -27.00
C GLY A 361 22.23 -16.20 -27.51
N PRO A 362 22.14 -16.04 -28.84
CA PRO A 362 21.90 -14.74 -29.45
C PRO A 362 20.42 -14.33 -29.50
N LEU A 363 19.51 -15.17 -29.00
CA LEU A 363 18.08 -14.91 -28.85
C LEU A 363 17.71 -14.26 -27.51
N LEU A 364 18.66 -14.15 -26.58
CA LEU A 364 18.43 -13.57 -25.27
C LEU A 364 18.28 -12.05 -25.39
N MET A 365 17.34 -11.49 -24.63
CA MET A 365 17.13 -10.06 -24.52
C MET A 365 18.43 -9.33 -24.16
N LYS A 366 18.48 -8.05 -24.48
CA LYS A 366 19.64 -7.22 -24.13
C LYS A 366 19.67 -6.90 -22.64
N GLU A 367 18.53 -6.46 -22.11
CA GLU A 367 18.38 -5.97 -20.75
C GLU A 367 16.90 -5.85 -20.37
N TYR A 368 16.64 -5.64 -19.09
CA TYR A 368 15.40 -5.01 -18.64
C TYR A 368 15.55 -3.48 -18.71
N TRP A 369 14.64 -2.83 -19.44
CA TRP A 369 14.63 -1.40 -19.68
C TRP A 369 14.66 -0.60 -18.36
N ASN A 370 15.63 0.30 -18.21
CA ASN A 370 15.83 1.11 -17.00
C ASN A 370 15.98 0.32 -15.68
N ARG A 371 16.44 -0.94 -15.75
CA ARG A 371 16.56 -1.86 -14.59
C ARG A 371 17.93 -2.57 -14.58
N PRO A 372 19.03 -1.83 -14.33
CA PRO A 372 20.38 -2.39 -14.42
C PRO A 372 20.68 -3.46 -13.35
N ILE A 373 20.10 -3.34 -12.16
CA ILE A 373 20.30 -4.30 -11.05
C ILE A 373 19.63 -5.63 -11.40
N GLU A 374 18.36 -5.58 -11.80
CA GLU A 374 17.59 -6.77 -12.17
C GLU A 374 18.14 -7.40 -13.45
N THR A 375 18.67 -6.60 -14.38
CA THR A 375 19.40 -7.11 -15.56
C THR A 375 20.64 -7.89 -15.14
N ALA A 376 21.47 -7.33 -14.25
CA ALA A 376 22.66 -8.01 -13.77
C ALA A 376 22.33 -9.32 -13.02
N GLU A 377 21.24 -9.32 -12.24
CA GLU A 377 20.75 -10.52 -11.56
C GLU A 377 20.25 -11.60 -12.53
N ALA A 378 19.53 -11.18 -13.58
CA ALA A 378 19.02 -12.09 -14.61
C ALA A 378 20.15 -12.72 -15.43
N PHE A 379 21.29 -12.02 -15.61
CA PHE A 379 22.46 -12.52 -16.35
C PHE A 379 23.63 -12.95 -15.43
N ARG A 380 23.34 -13.28 -14.16
CA ARG A 380 24.38 -13.66 -13.20
C ARG A 380 25.21 -14.85 -13.70
N GLY A 381 26.51 -14.82 -13.42
CA GLY A 381 27.44 -15.84 -13.92
C GLY A 381 27.62 -15.87 -15.45
N GLY A 382 27.11 -14.87 -16.17
CA GLY A 382 27.18 -14.81 -17.64
C GLY A 382 26.12 -15.66 -18.35
N TRP A 383 25.16 -16.23 -17.62
CA TRP A 383 24.05 -17.00 -18.16
C TRP A 383 22.73 -16.31 -17.83
N PHE A 384 21.76 -16.40 -18.73
CA PHE A 384 20.41 -15.92 -18.44
C PHE A 384 19.66 -16.94 -17.57
N HIS A 385 19.26 -16.51 -16.37
CA HIS A 385 18.55 -17.31 -15.39
C HIS A 385 17.05 -17.27 -15.62
N SER A 386 16.47 -18.44 -15.92
CA SER A 386 15.07 -18.54 -16.33
C SER A 386 14.06 -18.52 -15.18
N GLY A 387 14.51 -18.87 -13.97
CA GLY A 387 13.65 -19.20 -12.84
C GLY A 387 12.79 -20.46 -13.03
N ASP A 388 13.00 -21.24 -14.10
CA ASP A 388 12.34 -22.53 -14.34
C ASP A 388 13.23 -23.66 -13.81
N LEU A 389 12.65 -24.53 -12.97
CA LEU A 389 13.30 -25.74 -12.50
C LEU A 389 12.96 -26.89 -13.44
N VAL A 390 13.99 -27.59 -13.90
CA VAL A 390 13.85 -28.66 -14.87
C VAL A 390 14.68 -29.88 -14.47
N ARG A 391 14.37 -31.00 -15.11
CA ARG A 391 15.20 -32.21 -15.10
C ARG A 391 15.50 -32.62 -16.54
N GLN A 392 16.74 -32.96 -16.84
CA GLN A 392 17.13 -33.53 -18.13
C GLN A 392 17.29 -35.05 -18.03
N ASP A 393 16.77 -35.76 -19.02
CA ASP A 393 16.89 -37.22 -19.09
C ASP A 393 18.23 -37.70 -19.72
N GLY A 394 18.41 -39.03 -19.77
CA GLY A 394 19.61 -39.64 -20.35
C GLY A 394 19.83 -39.38 -21.85
N GLU A 395 18.80 -38.93 -22.57
CA GLU A 395 18.87 -38.62 -24.01
C GLU A 395 18.97 -37.11 -24.28
N GLY A 396 18.80 -36.26 -23.25
CA GLY A 396 18.93 -34.81 -23.35
C GLY A 396 17.61 -34.04 -23.38
N TYR A 397 16.47 -34.73 -23.25
CA TYR A 397 15.15 -34.11 -23.21
C TYR A 397 14.87 -33.48 -21.86
N ILE A 398 14.29 -32.28 -21.89
CA ILE A 398 14.08 -31.45 -20.71
C ILE A 398 12.63 -31.60 -20.26
N TYR A 399 12.43 -31.74 -18.95
CA TYR A 399 11.12 -31.84 -18.31
C TYR A 399 11.00 -30.72 -17.30
N VAL A 400 9.98 -29.86 -17.45
CA VAL A 400 9.70 -28.79 -16.48
C VAL A 400 9.16 -29.43 -15.21
N VAL A 401 9.78 -29.10 -14.09
CA VAL A 401 9.41 -29.59 -12.76
C VAL A 401 8.56 -28.56 -12.04
N ASP A 402 9.04 -27.32 -11.94
CA ASP A 402 8.32 -26.21 -11.32
C ASP A 402 8.95 -24.85 -11.67
N ARG A 403 8.44 -23.75 -11.12
CA ARG A 403 9.17 -22.48 -11.01
C ARG A 403 9.95 -22.44 -9.70
N ARG A 404 11.16 -21.87 -9.72
CA ARG A 404 11.98 -21.67 -8.51
C ARG A 404 11.22 -20.88 -7.44
N LYS A 405 10.47 -19.85 -7.84
CA LYS A 405 9.61 -19.05 -6.95
C LYS A 405 8.35 -19.76 -6.44
N ASP A 406 7.97 -20.88 -7.08
CA ASP A 406 6.76 -21.64 -6.71
C ASP A 406 7.07 -22.92 -5.92
N MET A 407 8.35 -23.29 -5.85
CA MET A 407 8.86 -24.33 -4.96
C MET A 407 8.62 -23.94 -3.50
N ILE A 408 8.13 -24.90 -2.73
CA ILE A 408 7.81 -24.73 -1.31
C ILE A 408 8.90 -25.43 -0.52
N ILE A 409 9.52 -24.74 0.44
CA ILE A 409 10.58 -25.32 1.27
C ILE A 409 9.99 -25.67 2.64
N SER A 410 9.78 -26.96 2.89
CA SER A 410 9.15 -27.45 4.13
C SER A 410 10.10 -28.36 4.89
N GLY A 411 10.55 -27.94 6.07
CA GLY A 411 11.43 -28.73 6.93
C GLY A 411 12.79 -29.04 6.32
N GLY A 412 13.28 -28.20 5.40
CA GLY A 412 14.52 -28.41 4.66
C GLY A 412 14.39 -29.24 3.39
N GLU A 413 13.18 -29.69 3.05
CA GLU A 413 12.88 -30.45 1.83
C GLU A 413 12.18 -29.59 0.78
N ASN A 414 12.53 -29.80 -0.48
CA ASN A 414 11.90 -29.12 -1.61
C ASN A 414 10.60 -29.84 -2.02
N ILE A 415 9.50 -29.09 -2.05
CA ILE A 415 8.20 -29.53 -2.53
C ILE A 415 7.89 -28.77 -3.81
N TYR A 416 7.77 -29.51 -4.91
CA TYR A 416 7.36 -28.95 -6.20
C TYR A 416 5.83 -28.90 -6.26
N SER A 417 5.28 -27.69 -6.31
CA SER A 417 3.86 -27.42 -6.33
C SER A 417 3.14 -28.17 -7.46
N ALA A 418 3.74 -28.26 -8.65
CA ALA A 418 3.18 -28.96 -9.80
C ALA A 418 3.02 -30.48 -9.58
N GLU A 419 3.92 -31.10 -8.82
CA GLU A 419 3.82 -32.53 -8.46
C GLU A 419 2.57 -32.77 -7.61
N VAL A 420 2.34 -31.90 -6.63
CA VAL A 420 1.19 -31.97 -5.73
C VAL A 420 -0.10 -31.65 -6.49
N GLU A 421 -0.09 -30.62 -7.35
CA GLU A 421 -1.22 -30.26 -8.20
C GLU A 421 -1.68 -31.40 -9.10
N ASN A 422 -0.75 -32.10 -9.76
CA ASN A 422 -1.09 -33.22 -10.64
C ASN A 422 -1.79 -34.36 -9.89
N VAL A 423 -1.39 -34.64 -8.66
CA VAL A 423 -2.04 -35.66 -7.83
C VAL A 423 -3.43 -35.19 -7.39
N VAL A 424 -3.55 -33.95 -6.90
CA VAL A 424 -4.84 -33.41 -6.42
C VAL A 424 -5.83 -33.26 -7.58
N ALA A 425 -5.38 -32.84 -8.77
CA ALA A 425 -6.19 -32.70 -9.98
C ALA A 425 -6.80 -34.02 -10.46
N ALA A 426 -6.20 -35.16 -10.09
CA ALA A 426 -6.71 -36.48 -10.43
C ALA A 426 -7.86 -36.95 -9.54
N HIS A 427 -8.22 -36.20 -8.49
CA HIS A 427 -9.35 -36.53 -7.62
C HIS A 427 -10.70 -36.22 -8.32
N ASP A 428 -11.68 -37.12 -8.23
CA ASP A 428 -12.94 -37.06 -8.99
C ASP A 428 -13.77 -35.78 -8.76
N LYS A 429 -13.64 -35.16 -7.58
CA LYS A 429 -14.35 -33.90 -7.24
C LYS A 429 -13.60 -32.63 -7.66
N VAL A 430 -12.34 -32.71 -8.10
CA VAL A 430 -11.50 -31.55 -8.39
C VAL A 430 -11.60 -31.19 -9.88
N ALA A 431 -12.00 -29.94 -10.16
CA ALA A 431 -12.01 -29.38 -11.51
C ALA A 431 -10.66 -28.75 -11.84
N GLU A 432 -10.17 -27.92 -10.91
CA GLU A 432 -8.90 -27.21 -11.01
C GLU A 432 -8.22 -27.16 -9.64
N VAL A 433 -6.90 -27.05 -9.61
CA VAL A 433 -6.13 -26.88 -8.38
C VAL A 433 -4.92 -25.99 -8.62
N ALA A 434 -4.58 -25.20 -7.61
CA ALA A 434 -3.28 -24.55 -7.47
C ALA A 434 -2.72 -24.83 -6.07
N VAL A 435 -1.44 -25.20 -6.00
CA VAL A 435 -0.73 -25.43 -4.75
C VAL A 435 0.23 -24.28 -4.51
N ILE A 436 0.16 -23.74 -3.29
CA ILE A 436 0.96 -22.61 -2.81
C ILE A 436 1.66 -22.97 -1.49
N GLY A 437 2.80 -22.35 -1.23
CA GLY A 437 3.45 -22.38 0.08
C GLY A 437 2.82 -21.37 1.02
N ALA A 438 2.64 -21.74 2.28
CA ALA A 438 2.27 -20.83 3.33
C ALA A 438 3.25 -20.88 4.50
N PRO A 439 3.62 -19.72 5.10
CA PRO A 439 4.50 -19.68 6.24
C PRO A 439 3.98 -20.55 7.37
N ASP A 440 4.87 -21.35 7.95
CA ASP A 440 4.59 -22.18 9.11
C ASP A 440 5.74 -22.06 10.12
N PRO A 441 5.45 -21.76 11.40
CA PRO A 441 6.48 -21.50 12.41
C PRO A 441 7.35 -22.72 12.73
N LYS A 442 6.92 -23.93 12.37
CA LYS A 442 7.66 -25.17 12.62
C LYS A 442 8.45 -25.64 11.39
N TRP A 443 7.89 -25.48 10.20
CA TRP A 443 8.43 -26.08 8.97
C TRP A 443 8.99 -25.06 7.99
N GLY A 444 8.92 -23.76 8.28
CA GLY A 444 9.25 -22.70 7.34
C GLY A 444 8.05 -22.42 6.43
N GLU A 445 7.74 -23.37 5.54
CA GLU A 445 6.51 -23.36 4.75
C GLU A 445 5.75 -24.69 4.81
N ILE A 446 4.45 -24.64 4.55
CA ILE A 446 3.59 -25.81 4.32
C ILE A 446 2.80 -25.67 3.02
N PRO A 447 2.51 -26.77 2.30
CA PRO A 447 1.70 -26.73 1.11
C PRO A 447 0.21 -26.57 1.44
N ILE A 448 -0.45 -25.61 0.77
CA ILE A 448 -1.91 -25.41 0.75
C ILE A 448 -2.42 -25.70 -0.66
N ALA A 449 -3.49 -26.48 -0.77
CA ALA A 449 -4.18 -26.73 -2.05
C ALA A 449 -5.42 -25.84 -2.17
N VAL A 450 -5.44 -24.95 -3.16
CA VAL A 450 -6.60 -24.14 -3.52
C VAL A 450 -7.31 -24.80 -4.70
N ILE A 451 -8.58 -25.16 -4.53
CA ILE A 451 -9.31 -26.08 -5.41
C ILE A 451 -10.60 -25.43 -5.92
N VAL A 452 -10.90 -25.65 -7.21
CA VAL A 452 -12.24 -25.45 -7.77
C VAL A 452 -12.92 -26.81 -7.85
N SER A 453 -14.14 -26.90 -7.30
CA SER A 453 -14.92 -28.14 -7.35
C SER A 453 -15.55 -28.37 -8.73
N ARG A 454 -15.63 -29.64 -9.18
CA ARG A 454 -16.44 -30.01 -10.36
C ARG A 454 -17.93 -29.84 -10.12
N ASP A 455 -18.37 -30.09 -8.90
CA ASP A 455 -19.74 -29.89 -8.46
C ASP A 455 -19.73 -28.94 -7.26
N PRO A 456 -20.13 -27.66 -7.44
CA PRO A 456 -20.22 -26.70 -6.34
C PRO A 456 -21.14 -27.14 -5.19
N ALA A 457 -22.11 -28.03 -5.46
CA ALA A 457 -22.99 -28.57 -4.43
C ALA A 457 -22.35 -29.70 -3.60
N ASN A 458 -21.22 -30.25 -4.04
CA ASN A 458 -20.49 -31.33 -3.38
C ASN A 458 -18.97 -31.15 -3.50
N PRO A 459 -18.39 -30.12 -2.84
CA PRO A 459 -16.95 -29.89 -2.86
C PRO A 459 -16.17 -31.00 -2.13
N PRO A 460 -14.90 -31.22 -2.47
CA PRO A 460 -14.05 -32.15 -1.73
C PRO A 460 -13.74 -31.62 -0.32
N THR A 461 -13.69 -32.51 0.67
CA THR A 461 -13.24 -32.18 2.03
C THR A 461 -11.73 -32.33 2.18
N ASP A 462 -11.14 -31.67 3.20
CA ASP A 462 -9.72 -31.82 3.53
C ASP A 462 -9.32 -33.29 3.72
N ASP A 463 -10.15 -34.09 4.41
CA ASP A 463 -9.91 -35.53 4.64
C ASP A 463 -9.97 -36.35 3.34
N GLU A 464 -10.87 -36.02 2.41
CA GLU A 464 -10.96 -36.70 1.11
C GLU A 464 -9.70 -36.45 0.27
N ILE A 465 -9.24 -35.20 0.20
CA ILE A 465 -8.02 -34.83 -0.51
C ILE A 465 -6.78 -35.41 0.18
N GLU A 466 -6.71 -35.38 1.51
CA GLU A 466 -5.59 -35.98 2.26
C GLU A 466 -5.52 -37.49 2.00
N THR A 467 -6.66 -38.18 2.07
CA THR A 467 -6.74 -39.63 1.82
C THR A 467 -6.27 -39.98 0.41
N HIS A 468 -6.69 -39.21 -0.59
CA HIS A 468 -6.22 -39.35 -1.98
C HIS A 468 -4.71 -39.09 -2.10
N CYS A 469 -4.23 -38.00 -1.53
CA CYS A 469 -2.81 -37.64 -1.55
C CYS A 469 -1.94 -38.67 -0.82
N ARG A 470 -2.45 -39.30 0.24
CA ARG A 470 -1.73 -40.29 1.04
C ARG A 470 -1.28 -41.51 0.24
N VAL A 471 -2.03 -41.88 -0.79
CA VAL A 471 -1.72 -43.00 -1.69
C VAL A 471 -0.60 -42.65 -2.67
N HIS A 472 -0.46 -41.37 -3.04
CA HIS A 472 0.37 -40.94 -4.17
C HIS A 472 1.53 -39.99 -3.80
N LEU A 473 1.54 -39.41 -2.59
CA LEU A 473 2.53 -38.45 -2.12
C LEU A 473 3.16 -38.84 -0.77
N ALA A 474 4.46 -38.55 -0.64
CA ALA A 474 5.18 -38.62 0.62
C ALA A 474 4.58 -37.64 1.65
N ALA A 475 4.66 -37.96 2.95
CA ALA A 475 3.95 -37.24 4.01
C ALA A 475 4.22 -35.74 4.05
N TYR A 476 5.44 -35.30 3.76
CA TYR A 476 5.82 -33.88 3.78
C TYR A 476 5.29 -33.09 2.58
N LYS A 477 5.00 -33.74 1.44
CA LYS A 477 4.47 -33.10 0.22
C LYS A 477 2.95 -32.90 0.24
N ARG A 478 2.24 -33.53 1.20
CA ARG A 478 0.78 -33.54 1.24
C ARG A 478 0.25 -32.17 1.67
N PRO A 479 -0.78 -31.63 0.99
CA PRO A 479 -1.44 -30.41 1.44
C PRO A 479 -1.87 -30.53 2.89
N ARG A 480 -1.51 -29.54 3.71
CA ARG A 480 -1.91 -29.46 5.13
C ARG A 480 -3.27 -28.80 5.32
N ARG A 481 -3.74 -28.10 4.29
CA ARG A 481 -5.00 -27.36 4.25
C ARG A 481 -5.54 -27.36 2.83
N VAL A 482 -6.85 -27.51 2.69
CA VAL A 482 -7.56 -27.34 1.42
C VAL A 482 -8.43 -26.09 1.49
N VAL A 483 -8.45 -25.31 0.42
CA VAL A 483 -9.30 -24.11 0.28
C VAL A 483 -10.13 -24.27 -0.99
N VAL A 484 -11.45 -24.31 -0.87
CA VAL A 484 -12.34 -24.41 -2.02
C VAL A 484 -12.75 -22.99 -2.46
N VAL A 485 -12.59 -22.69 -3.74
CA VAL A 485 -12.92 -21.40 -4.37
C VAL A 485 -13.84 -21.62 -5.57
N GLU A 486 -14.58 -20.57 -5.95
CA GLU A 486 -15.44 -20.61 -7.14
C GLU A 486 -14.62 -20.66 -8.44
N ALA A 487 -13.51 -19.91 -8.49
CA ALA A 487 -12.57 -19.92 -9.61
C ALA A 487 -11.14 -19.58 -9.14
N LEU A 488 -10.13 -20.11 -9.84
CA LEU A 488 -8.74 -19.69 -9.62
C LEU A 488 -8.51 -18.32 -10.29
N PRO A 489 -7.85 -17.36 -9.62
CA PRO A 489 -7.51 -16.08 -10.22
C PRO A 489 -6.52 -16.31 -11.36
N ARG A 490 -6.77 -15.72 -12.52
CA ARG A 490 -5.95 -15.90 -13.72
C ARG A 490 -5.60 -14.55 -14.34
N ASN A 491 -4.40 -14.45 -14.89
CA ASN A 491 -4.06 -13.30 -15.72
C ASN A 491 -4.77 -13.37 -17.09
N ALA A 492 -4.59 -12.31 -17.88
CA ALA A 492 -5.07 -12.19 -19.25
C ALA A 492 -4.77 -13.40 -20.19
N ASN A 493 -3.82 -14.26 -19.82
CA ASN A 493 -3.37 -15.42 -20.60
C ASN A 493 -3.91 -16.74 -20.05
N GLY A 494 -4.82 -16.69 -19.08
CA GLY A 494 -5.34 -17.86 -18.41
C GLY A 494 -4.35 -18.52 -17.46
N LYS A 495 -3.21 -17.90 -17.11
CA LYS A 495 -2.27 -18.46 -16.13
C LYS A 495 -2.75 -18.13 -14.71
N VAL A 496 -2.78 -19.13 -13.83
CA VAL A 496 -3.15 -18.94 -12.42
C VAL A 496 -2.18 -18.01 -11.72
N LEU A 497 -2.72 -17.02 -11.02
CA LEU A 497 -1.98 -16.02 -10.24
C LEU A 497 -1.68 -16.57 -8.83
N LYS A 498 -0.73 -17.50 -8.73
CA LYS A 498 -0.33 -18.10 -7.43
C LYS A 498 0.12 -17.08 -6.38
N ASN A 499 0.69 -15.94 -6.77
CA ASN A 499 1.05 -14.87 -5.84
C ASN A 499 -0.19 -14.23 -5.18
N GLU A 500 -1.28 -14.05 -5.94
CA GLU A 500 -2.54 -13.55 -5.40
C GLU A 500 -3.17 -14.57 -4.45
N LEU A 501 -3.07 -15.87 -4.79
CA LEU A 501 -3.47 -16.96 -3.90
C LEU A 501 -2.64 -16.99 -2.61
N ARG A 502 -1.32 -16.76 -2.69
CA ARG A 502 -0.45 -16.58 -1.52
C ARG A 502 -0.90 -15.39 -0.66
N LEU A 503 -1.04 -14.21 -1.25
CA LEU A 503 -1.55 -13.04 -0.53
C LEU A 503 -2.90 -13.29 0.17
N ARG A 504 -3.81 -14.03 -0.46
CA ARG A 504 -5.14 -14.32 0.11
C ARG A 504 -5.15 -15.43 1.17
N TYR A 505 -4.36 -16.47 0.97
CA TYR A 505 -4.50 -17.73 1.73
C TYR A 505 -3.24 -18.15 2.46
N SER A 506 -2.11 -17.50 2.19
CA SER A 506 -0.81 -17.72 2.83
C SER A 506 -0.35 -16.53 3.68
N ALA A 507 -0.90 -15.33 3.50
CA ALA A 507 -0.58 -14.21 4.37
C ALA A 507 -1.03 -14.50 5.81
N ALA A 508 -0.18 -14.14 6.76
CA ALA A 508 -0.55 -14.15 8.16
C ALA A 508 -1.80 -13.28 8.36
N ASP A 509 -2.60 -13.62 9.36
CA ASP A 509 -3.66 -12.73 9.79
C ASP A 509 -3.03 -11.38 10.20
N SER A 510 -3.72 -10.27 9.91
CA SER A 510 -3.33 -8.94 10.37
C SER A 510 -3.56 -8.82 11.87
N TYR A 511 -2.82 -9.61 12.65
CA TYR A 511 -2.78 -9.61 14.09
C TYR A 511 -1.32 -9.60 14.53
N ASP A 512 -1.03 -8.83 15.57
CA ASP A 512 0.29 -8.82 16.20
C ASP A 512 0.19 -8.47 17.68
N ALA A 513 1.20 -8.87 18.45
CA ALA A 513 1.30 -8.65 19.88
C ALA A 513 2.67 -8.07 20.24
N GLY A 514 2.66 -7.01 21.04
CA GLY A 514 3.87 -6.35 21.50
C GLY A 514 4.67 -7.21 22.46
N PRO A 515 5.99 -6.95 22.57
CA PRO A 515 6.87 -7.70 23.46
C PRO A 515 6.41 -7.57 24.92
N VAL A 516 6.66 -8.62 25.69
CA VAL A 516 6.28 -8.73 27.12
C VAL A 516 7.48 -8.95 28.05
N ASP A 517 8.70 -8.83 27.52
CA ASP A 517 9.94 -9.16 28.25
C ASP A 517 10.18 -8.21 29.44
N THR A 518 9.86 -6.93 29.28
CA THR A 518 9.91 -5.93 30.36
C THR A 518 8.56 -5.92 31.06
N PRO A 519 8.46 -6.20 32.37
CA PRO A 519 7.18 -6.29 33.06
C PRO A 519 6.47 -4.94 33.15
N LEU A 520 5.13 -4.98 33.24
CA LEU A 520 4.32 -3.80 33.54
C LEU A 520 4.62 -3.27 34.96
N LEU A 521 4.56 -1.96 35.12
CA LEU A 521 4.54 -1.28 36.40
C LEU A 521 3.17 -1.49 37.06
N GLU A 522 3.12 -2.33 38.09
CA GLU A 522 1.91 -2.66 38.86
C GLU A 522 1.78 -1.78 40.12
N GLU A 523 2.22 -0.53 40.05
CA GLU A 523 2.12 0.49 41.11
C GLU A 523 1.29 1.70 40.64
N THR A 524 0.83 2.54 41.57
CA THR A 524 0.15 3.80 41.22
C THR A 524 1.15 4.87 40.80
N ILE A 525 0.70 5.88 40.05
CA ILE A 525 1.53 7.03 39.66
C ILE A 525 2.21 7.68 40.88
N GLY A 526 1.46 7.87 41.97
CA GLY A 526 2.02 8.45 43.20
C GLY A 526 3.11 7.58 43.83
N ALA A 527 2.91 6.26 43.88
CA ALA A 527 3.90 5.33 44.42
C ALA A 527 5.16 5.22 43.54
N ASN A 528 4.98 5.24 42.21
CA ASN A 528 6.06 5.29 41.23
C ASN A 528 6.90 6.56 41.40
N PHE A 529 6.24 7.72 41.49
CA PHE A 529 6.92 8.99 41.67
C PHE A 529 7.73 9.01 42.99
N GLU A 530 7.14 8.54 44.10
CA GLU A 530 7.84 8.37 45.38
C GLU A 530 9.08 7.46 45.26
N ARG A 531 9.00 6.38 44.47
CA ARG A 531 10.14 5.49 44.22
C ARG A 531 11.24 6.19 43.41
N THR A 532 10.88 6.96 42.39
CA THR A 532 11.84 7.78 41.63
C THR A 532 12.51 8.81 42.53
N VAL A 533 11.74 9.55 43.34
CA VAL A 533 12.25 10.58 44.26
C VAL A 533 13.23 9.99 45.27
N ARG A 534 12.95 8.82 45.85
CA ARG A 534 13.90 8.13 46.75
C ARG A 534 15.21 7.74 46.07
N SER A 535 15.18 7.48 44.77
CA SER A 535 16.34 7.01 44.00
C SER A 535 17.16 8.18 43.44
N TYR A 536 16.51 9.29 43.10
CA TYR A 536 17.12 10.45 42.42
C TYR A 536 16.67 11.79 43.02
N PRO A 537 16.81 12.03 44.34
CA PRO A 537 16.23 13.20 45.00
C PRO A 537 16.80 14.53 44.47
N ASP A 538 18.09 14.55 44.15
CA ASP A 538 18.83 15.76 43.76
C ASP A 538 18.79 16.04 42.24
N PHE A 539 18.20 15.15 41.45
CA PHE A 539 18.07 15.35 40.00
C PHE A 539 17.01 16.41 39.74
N GLU A 540 17.20 17.22 38.70
CA GLU A 540 16.19 18.19 38.28
C GLU A 540 15.00 17.47 37.65
N ALA A 541 13.82 17.69 38.22
CA ALA A 541 12.59 17.06 37.77
C ALA A 541 11.82 17.96 36.79
N LEU A 542 11.74 19.26 37.08
CA LEU A 542 10.88 20.19 36.36
C LEU A 542 11.55 21.55 36.21
N VAL A 543 11.51 22.09 34.99
CA VAL A 543 12.00 23.43 34.63
C VAL A 543 10.91 24.18 33.87
N ASP A 544 10.54 25.36 34.39
CA ASP A 544 9.70 26.35 33.73
C ASP A 544 10.58 27.49 33.24
N VAL A 545 10.88 27.46 31.94
CA VAL A 545 11.83 28.40 31.32
C VAL A 545 11.27 29.81 31.36
N ALA A 546 10.00 29.99 30.96
CA ALA A 546 9.36 31.30 30.93
C ALA A 546 9.20 31.91 32.34
N GLY A 547 8.91 31.08 33.35
CA GLY A 547 8.79 31.53 34.74
C GLY A 547 10.10 31.60 35.52
N GLY A 548 11.20 31.03 34.99
CA GLY A 548 12.49 30.94 35.68
C GLY A 548 12.48 30.06 36.93
N ARG A 549 11.55 29.08 37.02
CA ARG A 549 11.35 28.23 38.20
C ARG A 549 11.82 26.81 37.93
N ARG A 550 12.44 26.18 38.93
CA ARG A 550 13.14 24.90 38.79
C ARG A 550 12.95 24.09 40.06
N TRP A 551 12.78 22.79 39.92
CA TRP A 551 12.62 21.87 41.04
C TRP A 551 13.47 20.64 40.84
N THR A 552 14.19 20.24 41.88
CA THR A 552 14.66 18.86 42.03
C THR A 552 13.49 17.90 42.27
N TYR A 553 13.70 16.59 42.12
CA TYR A 553 12.68 15.59 42.44
C TYR A 553 12.23 15.69 43.90
N ALA A 554 13.14 15.91 44.84
CA ALA A 554 12.79 16.09 46.26
C ALA A 554 11.93 17.35 46.49
N GLU A 555 12.30 18.48 45.91
CA GLU A 555 11.54 19.74 46.02
C GLU A 555 10.18 19.63 45.35
N LEU A 556 10.11 19.02 44.17
CA LEU A 556 8.85 18.79 43.46
C LEU A 556 7.94 17.87 44.27
N ASN A 557 8.47 16.82 44.89
CA ASN A 557 7.70 15.91 45.74
C ASN A 557 7.13 16.61 46.96
N ALA A 558 7.90 17.47 47.62
CA ALA A 558 7.43 18.27 48.75
C ALA A 558 6.29 19.22 48.35
N GLU A 559 6.37 19.83 47.16
CA GLU A 559 5.32 20.69 46.64
C GLU A 559 4.05 19.88 46.28
N ILE A 560 4.22 18.72 45.64
CA ILE A 560 3.12 17.78 45.34
C ILE A 560 2.43 17.33 46.63
N ASP A 561 3.19 17.00 47.68
CA ASP A 561 2.64 16.59 48.98
C ASP A 561 1.90 17.73 49.68
N CYS A 562 2.41 18.96 49.56
CA CYS A 562 1.72 20.14 50.03
C CYS A 562 0.34 20.28 49.35
N VAL A 563 0.30 20.24 48.03
CA VAL A 563 -0.94 20.38 47.25
C VAL A 563 -1.89 19.19 47.51
N ALA A 564 -1.38 17.96 47.60
CA ALA A 564 -2.20 16.77 47.89
C ALA A 564 -2.88 16.88 49.27
N ARG A 565 -2.13 17.29 50.31
CA ARG A 565 -2.69 17.55 51.64
C ARG A 565 -3.70 18.71 51.63
N ALA A 566 -3.42 19.77 50.87
CA ALA A 566 -4.34 20.89 50.70
C ALA A 566 -5.66 20.47 50.02
N LEU A 567 -5.62 19.59 49.01
CA LEU A 567 -6.82 19.03 48.39
C LEU A 567 -7.62 18.18 49.37
N MET A 568 -6.95 17.32 50.16
CA MET A 568 -7.61 16.56 51.23
C MET A 568 -8.27 17.47 52.26
N ALA A 569 -7.59 18.55 52.68
CA ALA A 569 -8.11 19.55 53.60
C ALA A 569 -9.29 20.35 53.00
N ALA A 570 -9.30 20.57 51.69
CA ALA A 570 -10.43 21.13 50.95
C ALA A 570 -11.61 20.15 50.80
N GLY A 571 -11.49 18.93 51.34
CA GLY A 571 -12.55 17.93 51.39
C GLY A 571 -12.57 16.98 50.19
N ILE A 572 -11.57 17.02 49.31
CA ILE A 572 -11.45 16.14 48.15
C ILE A 572 -11.15 14.70 48.61
N GLN A 573 -12.01 13.77 48.20
CA GLN A 573 -11.89 12.34 48.48
C GLN A 573 -11.31 11.58 47.28
N ALA A 574 -10.92 10.32 47.48
CA ALA A 574 -10.60 9.45 46.36
C ALA A 574 -11.86 9.25 45.50
N GLY A 575 -11.72 9.33 44.17
CA GLY A 575 -12.81 9.35 43.20
C GLY A 575 -13.46 10.72 42.97
N ASP A 576 -13.10 11.76 43.74
CA ASP A 576 -13.55 13.13 43.45
C ASP A 576 -12.87 13.68 42.20
N ARG A 577 -13.58 14.51 41.42
CA ARG A 577 -13.06 15.11 40.19
C ARG A 577 -12.47 16.48 40.48
N VAL A 578 -11.20 16.65 40.10
CA VAL A 578 -10.48 17.92 40.16
C VAL A 578 -10.14 18.33 38.74
N GLY A 579 -10.75 19.42 38.28
CA GLY A 579 -10.53 19.92 36.93
C GLY A 579 -9.33 20.83 36.84
N ILE A 580 -8.64 20.81 35.70
CA ILE A 580 -7.63 21.80 35.35
C ILE A 580 -7.90 22.40 33.98
N TRP A 581 -8.07 23.73 33.96
CA TRP A 581 -8.28 24.53 32.75
C TRP A 581 -7.16 25.58 32.62
N SER A 582 -6.02 25.14 32.10
CA SER A 582 -4.81 25.96 32.05
C SER A 582 -3.91 25.56 30.88
N PRO A 583 -3.18 26.50 30.25
CA PRO A 583 -2.02 26.18 29.42
C PRO A 583 -0.92 25.45 30.21
N ASN A 584 0.18 25.09 29.55
CA ASN A 584 1.30 24.41 30.19
C ASN A 584 1.89 25.31 31.31
N CYS A 585 2.00 24.75 32.52
CA CYS A 585 2.60 25.42 33.66
C CYS A 585 3.02 24.37 34.70
N PRO A 586 3.95 24.70 35.62
CA PRO A 586 4.34 23.82 36.72
C PRO A 586 3.20 23.33 37.59
N GLU A 587 2.25 24.22 37.90
CA GLU A 587 1.09 23.92 38.73
C GLU A 587 0.21 22.84 38.10
N TRP A 588 0.20 22.74 36.77
CA TRP A 588 -0.45 21.65 36.06
C TRP A 588 0.18 20.31 36.43
N THR A 589 1.50 20.21 36.28
CA THR A 589 2.27 19.01 36.63
C THR A 589 2.14 18.67 38.10
N ILE A 590 2.25 19.65 39.00
CA ILE A 590 2.08 19.47 40.44
C ILE A 590 0.68 18.91 40.74
N LEU A 591 -0.37 19.47 40.13
CA LEU A 591 -1.74 19.02 40.35
C LEU A 591 -1.94 17.59 39.84
N GLN A 592 -1.36 17.21 38.70
CA GLN A 592 -1.41 15.86 38.15
C GLN A 592 -0.93 14.80 39.15
N TYR A 593 0.23 15.03 39.78
CA TYR A 593 0.75 14.10 40.77
C TYR A 593 0.04 14.22 42.12
N ALA A 594 -0.40 15.43 42.51
CA ALA A 594 -1.13 15.63 43.75
C ALA A 594 -2.47 14.89 43.74
N THR A 595 -3.24 14.97 42.66
CA THR A 595 -4.49 14.20 42.50
C THR A 595 -4.20 12.70 42.48
N ALA A 596 -3.10 12.28 41.85
CA ALA A 596 -2.63 10.89 41.86
C ALA A 596 -2.27 10.35 43.26
N LYS A 597 -1.77 11.19 44.18
CA LYS A 597 -1.53 10.78 45.58
C LYS A 597 -2.80 10.80 46.43
N VAL A 598 -3.76 11.65 46.10
CA VAL A 598 -5.06 11.73 46.81
C VAL A 598 -6.03 10.63 46.35
N GLY A 599 -5.85 10.12 45.12
CA GLY A 599 -6.80 9.25 44.42
C GLY A 599 -7.94 10.02 43.76
N ALA A 600 -7.77 11.33 43.56
CA ALA A 600 -8.74 12.18 42.88
C ALA A 600 -8.57 12.06 41.37
N ILE A 601 -9.66 12.07 40.63
CA ILE A 601 -9.66 11.95 39.17
C ILE A 601 -9.38 13.34 38.56
N LEU A 602 -8.25 13.50 37.89
CA LEU A 602 -7.92 14.73 37.19
C LEU A 602 -8.77 14.87 35.93
N VAL A 603 -9.53 15.95 35.79
CA VAL A 603 -10.28 16.27 34.57
C VAL A 603 -9.47 17.27 33.74
N SER A 604 -8.90 16.82 32.62
CA SER A 604 -8.08 17.67 31.75
C SER A 604 -8.99 18.48 30.82
N VAL A 605 -9.02 19.80 30.99
CA VAL A 605 -9.89 20.69 30.20
C VAL A 605 -9.06 21.44 29.16
N ASN A 606 -9.51 21.41 27.90
CA ASN A 606 -8.84 22.10 26.81
C ASN A 606 -8.87 23.64 27.03
N PRO A 607 -7.71 24.32 27.11
CA PRO A 607 -7.62 25.79 27.27
C PRO A 607 -8.33 26.58 26.15
N ALA A 608 -8.55 25.98 24.99
CA ALA A 608 -9.26 26.61 23.89
C ALA A 608 -10.79 26.59 24.06
N TYR A 609 -11.33 25.81 24.99
CA TYR A 609 -12.78 25.71 25.20
C TYR A 609 -13.43 27.05 25.52
N ARG A 610 -14.69 27.17 25.13
CA ARG A 610 -15.57 28.30 25.44
C ARG A 610 -16.64 27.91 26.45
N THR A 611 -17.44 28.89 26.90
CA THR A 611 -18.41 28.71 28.00
C THR A 611 -19.32 27.51 27.80
N TYR A 612 -19.77 27.26 26.56
CA TYR A 612 -20.58 26.09 26.19
C TYR A 612 -19.85 24.75 26.44
N GLU A 613 -18.67 24.56 25.84
CA GLU A 613 -17.87 23.33 25.99
C GLU A 613 -17.43 23.12 27.44
N LEU A 614 -17.01 24.20 28.11
CA LEU A 614 -16.58 24.18 29.50
C LEU A 614 -17.73 23.79 30.45
N SER A 615 -18.92 24.39 30.29
CA SER A 615 -20.09 24.07 31.11
C SER A 615 -20.47 22.60 30.96
N HIS A 616 -20.47 22.07 29.73
CA HIS A 616 -20.70 20.65 29.46
C HIS A 616 -19.70 19.76 30.20
N VAL A 617 -18.40 19.99 30.02
CA VAL A 617 -17.33 19.16 30.61
C VAL A 617 -17.36 19.18 32.13
N LEU A 618 -17.51 20.35 32.75
CA LEU A 618 -17.51 20.46 34.21
C LEU A 618 -18.77 19.86 34.83
N ARG A 619 -19.92 19.96 34.16
CA ARG A 619 -21.18 19.36 34.61
C ARG A 619 -21.16 17.84 34.45
N ASP A 620 -20.75 17.34 33.29
CA ASP A 620 -20.72 15.92 32.97
C ASP A 620 -19.76 15.15 33.90
N SER A 621 -18.56 15.69 34.10
CA SER A 621 -17.58 15.11 35.03
C SER A 621 -17.98 15.27 36.49
N GLY A 622 -18.90 16.18 36.82
CA GLY A 622 -19.17 16.57 38.21
C GLY A 622 -17.93 17.15 38.88
N THR A 623 -17.21 18.04 38.21
CA THR A 623 -15.97 18.60 38.76
C THR A 623 -16.24 19.36 40.06
N ARG A 624 -15.56 18.96 41.15
CA ARG A 624 -15.78 19.52 42.50
C ARG A 624 -14.90 20.73 42.81
N LEU A 625 -13.67 20.71 42.30
CA LEU A 625 -12.72 21.83 42.40
C LEU A 625 -12.10 22.04 41.03
N LEU A 626 -12.05 23.29 40.57
CA LEU A 626 -11.41 23.67 39.30
C LEU A 626 -10.19 24.54 39.57
N VAL A 627 -9.03 24.11 39.07
CA VAL A 627 -7.83 24.95 38.99
C VAL A 627 -7.79 25.56 37.59
N SER A 628 -7.74 26.88 37.49
CA SER A 628 -7.83 27.60 36.21
C SER A 628 -6.77 28.67 36.10
N ALA A 629 -6.21 28.89 34.90
CA ALA A 629 -5.52 30.16 34.62
C ALA A 629 -6.52 31.33 34.72
N THR A 630 -6.03 32.56 34.91
CA THR A 630 -6.88 33.76 34.87
C THR A 630 -7.23 34.17 33.45
N THR A 631 -6.23 34.17 32.57
CA THR A 631 -6.35 34.50 31.15
C THR A 631 -5.39 33.64 30.34
N PHE A 632 -5.72 33.43 29.06
CA PHE A 632 -4.78 32.89 28.09
C PHE A 632 -5.14 33.35 26.67
N LYS A 633 -4.15 33.90 25.98
CA LYS A 633 -4.33 34.58 24.68
C LYS A 633 -5.45 35.64 24.80
N THR A 634 -6.52 35.52 24.04
CA THR A 634 -7.66 36.45 24.04
C THR A 634 -8.78 36.06 25.01
N SER A 635 -8.60 35.00 25.80
CA SER A 635 -9.65 34.41 26.64
C SER A 635 -9.53 34.89 28.08
N ASP A 636 -10.65 35.36 28.65
CA ASP A 636 -10.78 35.67 30.07
C ASP A 636 -11.53 34.55 30.79
N TYR A 637 -10.77 33.65 31.41
CA TYR A 637 -11.32 32.46 32.06
C TYR A 637 -12.12 32.81 33.32
N ARG A 638 -11.76 33.90 34.02
CA ARG A 638 -12.50 34.37 35.20
C ARG A 638 -13.92 34.76 34.84
N SER A 639 -14.07 35.59 33.81
CA SER A 639 -15.37 36.02 33.32
C SER A 639 -16.20 34.83 32.80
N MET A 640 -15.57 33.92 32.06
CA MET A 640 -16.25 32.74 31.51
C MET A 640 -16.74 31.78 32.59
N ILE A 641 -15.94 31.53 33.66
CA ILE A 641 -16.38 30.71 34.79
C ILE A 641 -17.52 31.40 35.56
N ALA A 642 -17.45 32.72 35.75
CA ALA A 642 -18.51 33.47 36.42
C ALA A 642 -19.85 33.37 35.68
N GLU A 643 -19.82 33.37 34.34
CA GLU A 643 -21.01 33.22 33.48
C GLU A 643 -21.71 31.87 33.70
N ILE A 644 -20.95 30.77 33.76
CA ILE A 644 -21.50 29.42 33.85
C ILE A 644 -21.66 28.89 35.29
N ARG A 645 -21.18 29.62 36.31
CA ARG A 645 -21.10 29.12 37.69
C ARG A 645 -22.46 28.65 38.24
N ALA A 646 -23.54 29.34 37.87
CA ALA A 646 -24.90 28.97 38.30
C ALA A 646 -25.35 27.60 37.76
N GLU A 647 -24.74 27.13 36.67
CA GLU A 647 -25.06 25.85 36.03
C GLU A 647 -24.22 24.67 36.55
N LEU A 648 -23.33 24.91 37.51
CA LEU A 648 -22.33 23.96 38.02
C LEU A 648 -22.51 23.72 39.53
N PRO A 649 -23.58 23.02 39.96
CA PRO A 649 -23.90 22.85 41.38
C PRO A 649 -22.86 22.02 42.15
N GLU A 650 -22.12 21.14 41.48
CA GLU A 650 -21.06 20.34 42.11
C GLU A 650 -19.74 21.10 42.27
N LEU A 651 -19.53 22.18 41.51
CA LEU A 651 -18.32 22.98 41.57
C LEU A 651 -18.33 23.80 42.87
N SER A 652 -17.59 23.33 43.86
CA SER A 652 -17.53 23.91 45.20
C SER A 652 -16.52 25.05 45.31
N ASP A 653 -15.35 24.92 44.68
CA ASP A 653 -14.25 25.90 44.77
C ASP A 653 -13.57 26.08 43.40
N VAL A 654 -13.04 27.28 43.16
CA VAL A 654 -12.24 27.60 41.96
C VAL A 654 -10.96 28.29 42.40
N VAL A 655 -9.82 27.75 41.97
CA VAL A 655 -8.49 28.25 42.31
C VAL A 655 -7.86 28.84 41.06
N PHE A 656 -7.69 30.16 41.06
CA PHE A 656 -7.05 30.86 39.95
C PHE A 656 -5.53 30.89 40.10
N LEU A 657 -4.82 30.40 39.09
CA LEU A 657 -3.36 30.41 39.03
C LEU A 657 -2.84 31.85 38.86
N GLY A 658 -1.68 32.14 39.46
CA GLY A 658 -1.07 33.47 39.44
C GLY A 658 -1.76 34.50 40.34
N THR A 659 -2.70 34.08 41.20
CA THR A 659 -3.30 34.92 42.25
C THR A 659 -3.08 34.31 43.63
N GLU A 660 -3.47 35.02 44.69
CA GLU A 660 -3.38 34.52 46.07
C GLU A 660 -4.18 33.23 46.31
N ASP A 661 -5.06 32.83 45.38
CA ASP A 661 -5.92 31.66 45.49
C ASP A 661 -5.09 30.37 45.61
N TRP A 662 -4.01 30.25 44.83
CA TRP A 662 -3.11 29.10 44.88
C TRP A 662 -2.42 28.98 46.24
N GLU A 663 -1.89 30.10 46.75
CA GLU A 663 -1.28 30.14 48.09
C GLU A 663 -2.30 29.85 49.20
N ARG A 664 -3.53 30.36 49.08
CA ARG A 664 -4.61 30.04 50.04
C ARG A 664 -4.98 28.56 50.02
N LEU A 665 -4.93 27.89 48.86
CA LEU A 665 -5.07 26.44 48.80
C LEU A 665 -3.91 25.76 49.52
N ARG A 666 -2.65 26.11 49.19
CA ARG A 666 -1.43 25.52 49.80
C ARG A 666 -1.44 25.61 51.33
N LEU A 667 -1.85 26.75 51.89
CA LEU A 667 -1.95 26.96 53.34
C LEU A 667 -2.93 26.00 54.04
N ARG A 668 -3.89 25.39 53.32
CA ARG A 668 -4.79 24.36 53.89
C ARG A 668 -4.05 23.05 54.20
N ALA A 669 -2.85 22.84 53.65
CA ALA A 669 -2.07 21.62 53.84
C ALA A 669 -1.78 21.33 55.32
N ASP A 670 -1.64 22.36 56.17
CA ASP A 670 -1.35 22.22 57.60
C ASP A 670 -2.47 21.51 58.39
N ALA A 671 -3.68 21.43 57.83
CA ALA A 671 -4.81 20.71 58.42
C ALA A 671 -4.72 19.18 58.23
N VAL A 672 -3.81 18.69 57.38
CA VAL A 672 -3.61 17.27 57.08
C VAL A 672 -2.14 16.92 57.27
N THR A 673 -1.85 15.81 57.95
CA THR A 673 -0.49 15.34 58.21
C THR A 673 0.07 14.53 57.04
N GLY A 674 1.40 14.41 56.95
CA GLY A 674 2.05 13.53 55.97
C GLY A 674 1.61 12.06 56.11
N ASP A 675 1.45 11.56 57.33
CA ASP A 675 0.97 10.19 57.59
C ASP A 675 -0.43 9.94 57.05
N GLN A 676 -1.33 10.93 57.14
CA GLN A 676 -2.67 10.82 56.56
C GLN A 676 -2.64 10.73 55.03
N LEU A 677 -1.78 11.50 54.38
CA LEU A 677 -1.55 11.39 52.93
C LEU A 677 -0.92 10.03 52.58
N GLY A 678 0.07 9.57 53.35
CA GLY A 678 0.70 8.26 53.17
C GLY A 678 -0.30 7.10 53.29
N CYS A 679 -1.19 7.15 54.28
CA CYS A 679 -2.31 6.20 54.42
C CYS A 679 -3.27 6.27 53.23
N ARG A 680 -3.59 7.47 52.72
CA ARG A 680 -4.43 7.63 51.52
C ARG A 680 -3.78 6.98 50.31
N LEU A 681 -2.52 7.32 50.03
CA LEU A 681 -1.74 6.80 48.90
C LEU A 681 -1.62 5.28 48.93
N ALA A 682 -1.35 4.69 50.11
CA ALA A 682 -1.24 3.24 50.27
C ALA A 682 -2.57 2.47 50.04
N GLY A 683 -3.71 3.16 50.16
CA GLY A 683 -5.03 2.60 49.90
C GLY A 683 -5.39 2.48 48.42
N LEU A 684 -4.75 3.27 47.55
CA LEU A 684 -5.04 3.34 46.13
C LEU A 684 -4.56 2.10 45.37
N LYS A 685 -5.15 1.84 44.21
CA LYS A 685 -4.86 0.70 43.35
C LYS A 685 -4.49 1.12 41.92
N PRO A 686 -3.63 0.34 41.22
CA PRO A 686 -3.26 0.65 39.84
C PRO A 686 -4.44 0.73 38.87
N TRP A 687 -5.55 0.02 39.12
CA TRP A 687 -6.73 0.04 38.27
C TRP A 687 -7.75 1.14 38.63
N ASP A 688 -7.50 1.93 39.68
CA ASP A 688 -8.38 3.03 40.03
C ASP A 688 -8.38 4.09 38.91
N PRO A 689 -9.56 4.66 38.55
CA PRO A 689 -9.64 5.81 37.67
C PRO A 689 -8.81 6.97 38.20
N ILE A 690 -8.03 7.62 37.34
CA ILE A 690 -7.20 8.76 37.72
C ILE A 690 -7.27 9.95 36.78
N ASN A 691 -7.72 9.74 35.53
CA ASN A 691 -7.88 10.83 34.59
C ASN A 691 -9.16 10.67 33.78
N ILE A 692 -9.84 11.79 33.55
CA ILE A 692 -10.89 11.92 32.53
C ILE A 692 -10.37 12.89 31.49
N GLN A 693 -10.33 12.43 30.25
CA GLN A 693 -9.93 13.25 29.12
C GLN A 693 -11.05 13.33 28.10
N TYR A 694 -11.54 14.55 27.88
CA TYR A 694 -12.64 14.78 26.96
C TYR A 694 -12.15 14.74 25.51
N THR A 695 -12.71 13.83 24.73
CA THR A 695 -12.50 13.75 23.28
C THR A 695 -13.66 14.44 22.58
N SER A 696 -13.42 15.10 21.46
CA SER A 696 -14.46 15.63 20.58
C SER A 696 -15.21 14.44 19.96
N GLY A 697 -16.22 13.91 20.64
CA GLY A 697 -16.91 12.70 20.21
C GLY A 697 -17.54 12.83 18.82
N THR A 698 -17.69 11.71 18.10
CA THR A 698 -18.36 11.63 16.79
C THR A 698 -19.87 11.93 16.82
N THR A 699 -20.40 12.35 17.98
CA THR A 699 -21.84 12.52 18.28
C THR A 699 -22.19 13.94 18.73
N GLY A 700 -21.32 14.92 18.49
CA GLY A 700 -21.62 16.35 18.72
C GLY A 700 -21.30 16.88 20.11
N SER A 701 -21.25 16.04 21.16
CA SER A 701 -20.83 16.44 22.52
C SER A 701 -19.54 15.73 22.95
N PRO A 702 -18.59 16.43 23.61
CA PRO A 702 -17.37 15.81 24.13
C PRO A 702 -17.66 14.68 25.12
N LYS A 703 -16.90 13.58 25.03
CA LYS A 703 -17.03 12.40 25.89
C LYS A 703 -15.78 12.23 26.75
N GLY A 704 -15.94 11.97 28.04
CA GLY A 704 -14.82 11.77 28.95
C GLY A 704 -14.28 10.34 28.88
N ALA A 705 -13.15 10.11 28.22
CA ALA A 705 -12.44 8.83 28.30
C ALA A 705 -11.79 8.67 29.69
N VAL A 706 -12.09 7.58 30.38
CA VAL A 706 -11.65 7.33 31.75
C VAL A 706 -10.40 6.44 31.76
N LEU A 707 -9.30 6.96 32.27
CA LEU A 707 -8.01 6.31 32.30
C LEU A 707 -7.60 5.96 33.73
N SER A 708 -7.05 4.76 33.93
CA SER A 708 -6.52 4.30 35.22
C SER A 708 -5.04 4.64 35.41
N HIS A 709 -4.54 4.56 36.64
CA HIS A 709 -3.10 4.69 36.91
C HIS A 709 -2.27 3.74 36.03
N ARG A 710 -2.70 2.48 35.95
CA ARG A 710 -2.01 1.42 35.20
C ARG A 710 -1.96 1.72 33.71
N ASN A 711 -3.04 2.27 33.13
CA ASN A 711 -3.07 2.58 31.70
C ASN A 711 -2.00 3.61 31.33
N ILE A 712 -2.05 4.80 31.96
CA ILE A 712 -1.21 5.93 31.54
C ILE A 712 0.21 5.87 32.11
N LEU A 713 0.42 5.29 33.30
CA LEU A 713 1.78 5.15 33.84
C LEU A 713 2.63 4.24 32.95
N ASN A 714 2.09 3.07 32.58
CA ASN A 714 2.80 2.14 31.71
C ASN A 714 2.96 2.70 30.30
N ASN A 715 1.98 3.43 29.77
CA ASN A 715 2.12 4.00 28.44
C ASN A 715 3.25 5.03 28.40
N GLY A 716 3.28 5.97 29.36
CA GLY A 716 4.38 6.92 29.51
C GLY A 716 5.74 6.23 29.64
N TYR A 717 5.81 5.17 30.47
CA TYR A 717 7.02 4.36 30.67
C TYR A 717 7.49 3.70 29.37
N PHE A 718 6.66 2.88 28.71
CA PHE A 718 7.08 2.15 27.52
C PHE A 718 7.35 3.06 26.32
N VAL A 719 6.62 4.16 26.18
CA VAL A 719 6.87 5.16 25.13
C VAL A 719 8.28 5.73 25.24
N THR A 720 8.71 6.02 26.47
CA THR A 720 10.04 6.59 26.74
C THR A 720 11.16 5.54 26.76
N GLU A 721 10.88 4.30 27.15
CA GLU A 721 11.77 3.15 26.96
C GLU A 721 12.08 2.94 25.47
N CYS A 722 11.07 3.06 24.60
CA CYS A 722 11.25 2.88 23.15
C CYS A 722 12.18 3.92 22.51
N ILE A 723 12.34 5.09 23.12
CA ILE A 723 13.31 6.12 22.72
C ILE A 723 14.56 6.16 23.61
N ARG A 724 14.71 5.14 24.48
CA ARG A 724 15.83 4.96 25.41
C ARG A 724 16.08 6.20 26.28
N LEU A 725 15.04 6.80 26.84
CA LEU A 725 15.19 7.90 27.79
C LEU A 725 15.89 7.41 29.06
N ARG A 726 16.80 8.22 29.62
CA ARG A 726 17.66 7.82 30.76
C ARG A 726 17.56 8.82 31.91
N PRO A 727 17.95 8.41 33.13
CA PRO A 727 18.12 9.34 34.24
C PRO A 727 19.03 10.52 33.86
N GLY A 728 18.54 11.75 34.10
CA GLY A 728 19.25 12.98 33.79
C GLY A 728 19.10 13.49 32.36
N ASP A 729 18.42 12.76 31.46
CA ASP A 729 17.99 13.33 30.18
C ASP A 729 17.03 14.50 30.41
N ARG A 730 16.94 15.40 29.42
CA ARG A 730 16.12 16.62 29.52
C ARG A 730 15.19 16.68 28.31
N LEU A 731 13.89 16.58 28.56
CA LEU A 731 12.88 16.53 27.51
C LEU A 731 12.19 17.88 27.38
N CYS A 732 12.28 18.52 26.21
CA CYS A 732 11.51 19.70 25.88
C CYS A 732 10.07 19.29 25.50
N ILE A 733 9.07 19.79 26.24
CA ILE A 733 7.66 19.42 26.09
C ILE A 733 6.81 20.64 25.70
N PRO A 734 6.87 21.10 24.44
CA PRO A 734 6.02 22.20 23.96
C PRO A 734 4.57 21.77 23.70
N VAL A 735 4.30 20.46 23.64
CA VAL A 735 2.97 19.90 23.39
C VAL A 735 2.04 20.14 24.59
N PRO A 736 0.72 20.32 24.39
CA PRO A 736 -0.19 20.69 25.46
C PRO A 736 -0.39 19.61 26.53
N PHE A 737 -0.38 19.99 27.80
CA PHE A 737 -0.58 19.07 28.94
C PHE A 737 -2.02 18.59 29.10
N TYR A 738 -3.02 19.32 28.60
CA TYR A 738 -4.40 18.83 28.64
C TYR A 738 -4.62 17.59 27.75
N HIS A 739 -3.71 17.29 26.84
CA HIS A 739 -3.73 16.13 25.95
C HIS A 739 -2.80 15.02 26.47
N CYS A 740 -3.15 13.76 26.27
CA CYS A 740 -2.33 12.60 26.67
C CYS A 740 -0.88 12.70 26.19
N PHE A 741 -0.62 13.33 25.05
CA PHE A 741 0.75 13.53 24.56
C PHE A 741 1.62 14.32 25.57
N GLY A 742 1.12 15.43 26.12
CA GLY A 742 1.87 16.19 27.12
C GLY A 742 1.89 15.51 28.48
N MET A 743 0.72 15.19 29.05
CA MET A 743 0.65 14.70 30.43
C MET A 743 1.07 13.25 30.61
N VAL A 744 0.90 12.38 29.60
CA VAL A 744 1.25 10.95 29.70
C VAL A 744 2.65 10.74 29.13
N MET A 745 2.81 10.95 27.82
CA MET A 745 4.10 10.64 27.17
C MET A 745 5.21 11.58 27.66
N GLY A 746 4.88 12.86 27.90
CA GLY A 746 5.81 13.85 28.41
C GLY A 746 6.05 13.70 29.91
N ASN A 747 5.09 14.13 30.73
CA ASN A 747 5.29 14.20 32.18
C ASN A 747 5.55 12.83 32.84
N LEU A 748 4.68 11.83 32.63
CA LEU A 748 4.86 10.50 33.23
C LEU A 748 6.05 9.76 32.60
N GLY A 749 6.28 9.94 31.29
CA GLY A 749 7.47 9.41 30.62
C GLY A 749 8.77 9.90 31.25
N CYS A 750 8.87 11.20 31.55
CA CYS A 750 10.04 11.75 32.23
C CYS A 750 10.22 11.19 33.65
N THR A 751 9.17 11.20 34.48
CA THR A 751 9.30 10.84 35.90
C THR A 751 9.48 9.36 36.15
N THR A 752 9.05 8.50 35.23
CA THR A 752 9.36 7.06 35.30
C THR A 752 10.84 6.75 35.07
N HIS A 753 11.57 7.66 34.39
CA HIS A 753 12.99 7.50 34.04
C HIS A 753 13.92 8.46 34.77
N ALA A 754 13.43 9.25 35.73
CA ALA A 754 14.21 10.31 36.38
C ALA A 754 14.80 11.36 35.40
N ALA A 755 14.08 11.66 34.32
CA ALA A 755 14.42 12.71 33.36
C ALA A 755 13.80 14.06 33.76
N THR A 756 14.35 15.16 33.28
CA THR A 756 13.85 16.52 33.53
C THR A 756 12.75 16.88 32.51
N MET A 757 11.59 17.30 33.00
CA MET A 757 10.54 17.93 32.20
C MET A 757 10.88 19.41 31.99
N VAL A 758 11.07 19.83 30.73
CA VAL A 758 11.35 21.23 30.38
C VAL A 758 10.12 21.82 29.69
N ILE A 759 9.50 22.79 30.34
CA ILE A 759 8.36 23.56 29.80
C ILE A 759 8.92 24.82 29.12
N PRO A 760 8.94 24.90 27.78
CA PRO A 760 9.51 26.04 27.09
C PRO A 760 8.65 27.31 27.25
N ALA A 761 7.32 27.15 27.15
CA ALA A 761 6.34 28.23 27.24
C ALA A 761 4.94 27.67 27.55
N PRO A 762 3.97 28.53 27.93
CA PRO A 762 2.60 28.09 28.19
C PRO A 762 1.88 27.46 27.00
N GLY A 763 2.29 27.79 25.77
CA GLY A 763 1.89 27.10 24.56
C GLY A 763 3.04 27.08 23.57
N PHE A 764 2.89 26.29 22.50
CA PHE A 764 3.94 26.18 21.49
C PHE A 764 4.29 27.54 20.86
N ASP A 765 5.57 27.87 20.93
CA ASP A 765 6.22 28.97 20.23
C ASP A 765 7.59 28.46 19.75
N PRO A 766 7.92 28.54 18.44
CA PRO A 766 9.15 27.97 17.91
C PRO A 766 10.42 28.65 18.45
N ALA A 767 10.36 29.96 18.72
CA ALA A 767 11.52 30.70 19.24
C ALA A 767 11.80 30.33 20.70
N ALA A 768 10.77 30.29 21.55
CA ALA A 768 10.88 29.87 22.94
C ALA A 768 11.28 28.39 23.06
N THR A 769 10.82 27.54 22.14
CA THR A 769 11.21 26.12 22.09
C THR A 769 12.70 25.98 21.76
N LEU A 770 13.20 26.69 20.73
CA LEU A 770 14.62 26.70 20.39
C LEU A 770 15.49 27.26 21.52
N ASP A 771 15.04 28.33 22.18
CA ASP A 771 15.73 28.93 23.32
C ASP A 771 15.83 27.95 24.49
N ALA A 772 14.73 27.25 24.83
CA ALA A 772 14.72 26.22 25.85
C ALA A 772 15.62 25.02 25.51
N ILE A 773 15.65 24.59 24.25
CA ILE A 773 16.53 23.49 23.81
C ILE A 773 17.99 23.85 24.04
N GLU A 774 18.41 25.04 23.61
CA GLU A 774 19.79 25.51 23.72
C GLU A 774 20.19 25.77 25.18
N THR A 775 19.37 26.53 25.92
CA THR A 775 19.69 26.96 27.30
C THR A 775 19.67 25.80 28.29
N GLU A 776 18.67 24.92 28.18
CA GLU A 776 18.53 23.77 29.07
C GLU A 776 19.23 22.53 28.52
N ARG A 777 19.90 22.61 27.36
CA ARG A 777 20.58 21.49 26.69
C ARG A 777 19.68 20.25 26.59
N CYS A 778 18.47 20.44 26.06
CA CYS A 778 17.50 19.36 25.93
C CYS A 778 18.07 18.21 25.09
N THR A 779 17.90 16.98 25.55
CA THR A 779 18.34 15.76 24.83
C THR A 779 17.22 15.14 24.00
N GLY A 780 15.96 15.47 24.32
CA GLY A 780 14.83 15.12 23.49
C GLY A 780 13.82 16.24 23.27
N LEU A 781 13.05 16.11 22.20
CA LEU A 781 12.00 17.04 21.81
C LEU A 781 10.72 16.30 21.42
N TYR A 782 9.59 16.71 21.99
CA TYR A 782 8.27 16.24 21.56
C TYR A 782 7.56 17.29 20.71
N GLY A 783 6.82 16.82 19.71
CA GLY A 783 6.04 17.70 18.85
C GLY A 783 5.10 16.96 17.92
N VAL A 784 4.26 17.72 17.24
CA VAL A 784 3.50 17.25 16.07
C VAL A 784 4.22 17.72 14.80
N PRO A 785 3.98 17.13 13.60
CA PRO A 785 4.70 17.50 12.38
C PRO A 785 4.74 19.01 12.10
N THR A 786 3.64 19.72 12.33
CA THR A 786 3.56 21.18 12.13
C THR A 786 4.45 21.99 13.07
N MET A 787 4.69 21.50 14.30
CA MET A 787 5.62 22.14 15.23
C MET A 787 7.05 21.98 14.75
N PHE A 788 7.43 20.79 14.29
CA PHE A 788 8.76 20.56 13.71
C PHE A 788 8.99 21.40 12.46
N ILE A 789 7.99 21.50 11.57
CA ILE A 789 8.05 22.40 10.40
C ILE A 789 8.28 23.85 10.83
N ALA A 790 7.57 24.33 11.86
CA ALA A 790 7.73 25.70 12.36
C ALA A 790 9.12 25.94 12.99
N ILE A 791 9.67 24.96 13.71
CA ILE A 791 11.03 25.02 14.27
C ILE A 791 12.08 25.02 13.14
N LEU A 792 11.96 24.09 12.19
CA LEU A 792 12.83 23.96 11.02
C LEU A 792 12.77 25.17 10.07
N GLY A 793 11.64 25.89 10.07
CA GLY A 793 11.44 27.12 9.29
C GLY A 793 11.84 28.40 10.04
N HIS A 794 12.27 28.29 11.31
CA HIS A 794 12.58 29.47 12.11
C HIS A 794 13.91 30.13 11.65
N PRO A 795 13.94 31.45 11.37
CA PRO A 795 15.13 32.11 10.81
C PRO A 795 16.41 31.97 11.64
N ASP A 796 16.26 31.83 12.96
CA ASP A 796 17.39 31.74 13.88
C ASP A 796 17.91 30.31 14.09
N LEU A 797 17.30 29.26 13.51
CA LEU A 797 17.71 27.87 13.75
C LEU A 797 19.22 27.67 13.52
N GLY A 798 19.76 28.17 12.40
CA GLY A 798 21.19 28.04 12.07
C GLY A 798 22.15 28.82 13.00
N ARG A 799 21.63 29.58 13.98
CA ARG A 799 22.41 30.30 15.00
C ARG A 799 22.30 29.69 16.39
N ARG A 800 21.41 28.71 16.58
CA ARG A 800 21.14 28.07 17.89
C ARG A 800 21.93 26.78 18.02
N ASP A 801 22.51 26.52 19.20
CA ASP A 801 23.10 25.21 19.53
C ASP A 801 22.00 24.21 19.92
N VAL A 802 21.60 23.38 18.96
CA VAL A 802 20.66 22.26 19.17
C VAL A 802 21.36 20.89 19.20
N SER A 803 22.69 20.86 19.30
CA SER A 803 23.51 19.63 19.20
C SER A 803 23.31 18.64 20.34
N SER A 804 22.65 19.05 21.44
CA SER A 804 22.31 18.15 22.55
C SER A 804 21.16 17.20 22.22
N LEU A 805 20.32 17.53 21.23
CA LEU A 805 19.21 16.69 20.82
C LEU A 805 19.72 15.39 20.20
N ARG A 806 19.10 14.28 20.59
CA ARG A 806 19.33 12.96 20.00
C ARG A 806 18.04 12.26 19.59
N THR A 807 16.99 12.46 20.38
CA THR A 807 15.78 11.62 20.35
C THR A 807 14.52 12.46 20.51
N GLY A 808 13.36 11.86 20.30
CA GLY A 808 12.11 12.56 20.47
C GLY A 808 10.94 11.74 19.98
N ILE A 809 9.77 12.35 20.06
CA ILE A 809 8.55 11.76 19.51
C ILE A 809 7.84 12.78 18.65
N MET A 810 7.45 12.31 17.47
CA MET A 810 6.49 12.97 16.61
C MET A 810 5.20 12.14 16.57
N ALA A 811 4.06 12.77 16.84
CA ALA A 811 2.77 12.08 16.86
C ALA A 811 1.63 12.99 16.38
N GLY A 812 0.44 12.40 16.22
CA GLY A 812 -0.81 13.12 15.94
C GLY A 812 -1.13 13.36 14.45
N ALA A 813 -0.15 13.21 13.54
CA ALA A 813 -0.35 13.23 12.10
C ALA A 813 0.80 12.50 11.39
N THR A 814 0.60 12.15 10.11
CA THR A 814 1.65 11.57 9.27
C THR A 814 2.81 12.55 9.09
N CYS A 815 4.05 12.05 9.19
CA CYS A 815 5.25 12.84 9.02
C CYS A 815 5.71 12.79 7.56
N PRO A 816 5.79 13.93 6.84
CA PRO A 816 6.39 13.95 5.52
C PRO A 816 7.87 13.53 5.58
N VAL A 817 8.30 12.70 4.64
CA VAL A 817 9.69 12.18 4.58
C VAL A 817 10.73 13.29 4.66
N GLU A 818 10.47 14.42 3.99
CA GLU A 818 11.39 15.56 3.98
C GLU A 818 11.49 16.23 5.36
N VAL A 819 10.40 16.30 6.12
CA VAL A 819 10.43 16.84 7.49
C VAL A 819 11.25 15.91 8.39
N MET A 820 11.05 14.59 8.29
CA MET A 820 11.84 13.62 9.05
C MET A 820 13.33 13.73 8.75
N ARG A 821 13.70 13.80 7.47
CA ARG A 821 15.10 13.96 7.03
C ARG A 821 15.72 15.23 7.64
N ARG A 822 15.02 16.37 7.54
CA ARG A 822 15.49 17.63 8.11
C ARG A 822 15.57 17.60 9.64
N CYS A 823 14.67 16.91 10.34
CA CYS A 823 14.79 16.70 11.78
C CYS A 823 16.07 15.91 12.15
N VAL A 824 16.42 14.89 11.37
CA VAL A 824 17.65 14.11 11.58
C VAL A 824 18.88 14.96 11.30
N ASP A 825 18.91 15.67 10.17
CA ASP A 825 20.09 16.37 9.68
C ASP A 825 20.33 17.74 10.36
N GLU A 826 19.28 18.53 10.58
CA GLU A 826 19.36 19.90 11.11
C GLU A 826 19.10 19.99 12.61
N LEU A 827 18.33 19.07 13.19
CA LEU A 827 18.03 19.04 14.64
C LEU A 827 18.74 17.90 15.38
N HIS A 828 19.55 17.08 14.69
CA HIS A 828 20.27 15.93 15.25
C HIS A 828 19.39 14.82 15.85
N LEU A 829 18.11 14.79 15.49
CA LEU A 829 17.12 13.84 16.02
C LEU A 829 17.18 12.47 15.31
N SER A 830 18.36 11.86 15.28
CA SER A 830 18.59 10.54 14.65
C SER A 830 17.77 9.39 15.25
N GLU A 831 17.34 9.53 16.50
CA GLU A 831 16.52 8.56 17.22
C GLU A 831 15.04 9.02 17.32
N LEU A 832 14.59 9.91 16.44
CA LEU A 832 13.19 10.34 16.40
C LEU A 832 12.25 9.17 16.08
N SER A 833 11.23 9.01 16.92
CA SER A 833 10.22 7.96 16.83
C SER A 833 8.85 8.54 16.46
N ILE A 834 8.06 7.79 15.68
CA ILE A 834 6.66 8.09 15.39
C ILE A 834 5.79 7.25 16.31
N ALA A 835 4.81 7.90 16.95
CA ALA A 835 3.84 7.24 17.78
C ALA A 835 2.42 7.47 17.26
N TYR A 836 1.60 6.43 17.33
CA TYR A 836 0.18 6.47 17.00
C TYR A 836 -0.67 5.90 18.13
N GLY A 837 -1.82 6.54 18.28
CA GLY A 837 -2.99 6.04 18.97
C GLY A 837 -3.87 7.21 19.38
N MET A 838 -4.77 6.98 20.32
CA MET A 838 -5.82 7.90 20.71
C MET A 838 -5.96 7.97 22.22
N THR A 839 -6.70 8.95 22.72
CA THR A 839 -6.95 9.12 24.15
C THR A 839 -7.42 7.81 24.80
N GLU A 840 -8.32 7.09 24.14
CA GLU A 840 -8.89 5.81 24.57
C GLU A 840 -7.87 4.66 24.66
N THR A 841 -6.68 4.82 24.07
CA THR A 841 -5.55 3.88 24.13
C THR A 841 -4.33 4.44 24.86
N SER A 842 -4.53 5.49 25.66
CA SER A 842 -3.62 5.99 26.72
C SER A 842 -2.19 6.51 26.43
N PRO A 843 -1.81 7.17 25.32
CA PRO A 843 -2.43 7.21 24.01
C PRO A 843 -1.83 6.21 23.02
N VAL A 844 -0.64 5.66 23.24
CA VAL A 844 0.12 4.96 22.19
C VAL A 844 -0.24 3.48 22.10
N SER A 845 -0.61 3.03 20.91
CA SER A 845 -0.85 1.62 20.55
C SER A 845 0.17 1.08 19.55
N CYS A 846 0.74 1.93 18.69
CA CYS A 846 1.82 1.60 17.76
C CYS A 846 2.94 2.65 17.84
N GLN A 847 4.20 2.21 17.70
CA GLN A 847 5.35 3.11 17.74
C GLN A 847 6.51 2.55 16.90
N THR A 848 7.20 3.42 16.16
CA THR A 848 8.44 3.07 15.45
C THR A 848 9.62 3.02 16.42
N ARG A 849 10.62 2.20 16.12
CA ARG A 849 11.83 2.04 16.91
C ARG A 849 12.95 2.96 16.40
N ILE A 850 13.90 3.25 17.28
CA ILE A 850 15.00 4.19 16.97
C ILE A 850 16.04 3.63 16.00
N ASP A 851 15.96 2.34 15.68
CA ASP A 851 16.77 1.62 14.71
C ASP A 851 16.02 1.30 13.41
N ASP A 852 14.75 1.68 13.30
CA ASP A 852 13.96 1.55 12.07
C ASP A 852 14.57 2.41 10.95
N ASP A 853 14.46 1.97 9.70
CA ASP A 853 14.85 2.78 8.56
C ASP A 853 13.91 3.99 8.35
N LEU A 854 14.30 4.88 7.44
CA LEU A 854 13.54 6.10 7.16
C LEU A 854 12.14 5.80 6.63
N ALA A 855 11.99 4.77 5.78
CA ALA A 855 10.70 4.42 5.15
C ALA A 855 9.69 4.00 6.22
N HIS A 856 10.07 3.10 7.13
CA HIS A 856 9.24 2.69 8.25
C HIS A 856 8.83 3.88 9.13
N ARG A 857 9.74 4.83 9.38
CA ARG A 857 9.45 6.04 10.17
C ARG A 857 8.56 7.07 9.46
N THR A 858 8.35 6.98 8.15
CA THR A 858 7.61 8.01 7.40
C THR A 858 6.35 7.48 6.73
N GLU A 859 6.31 6.19 6.43
CA GLU A 859 5.21 5.53 5.71
C GLU A 859 4.32 4.72 6.64
N THR A 860 4.74 4.49 7.88
CA THR A 860 4.03 3.68 8.87
C THR A 860 3.85 4.42 10.19
N VAL A 861 3.02 3.86 11.07
CA VAL A 861 2.90 4.27 12.47
C VAL A 861 3.65 3.34 13.43
N GLY A 862 4.53 2.49 12.89
CA GLY A 862 5.34 1.56 13.67
C GLY A 862 4.67 0.22 13.90
N ARG A 863 5.30 -0.54 14.80
CA ARG A 863 4.81 -1.84 15.27
C ARG A 863 3.98 -1.67 16.53
N VAL A 864 3.26 -2.73 16.89
CA VAL A 864 2.51 -2.82 18.15
C VAL A 864 3.39 -2.48 19.38
N HIS A 865 2.80 -1.71 20.28
CA HIS A 865 3.45 -1.23 21.51
C HIS A 865 3.60 -2.38 22.54
N PRO A 866 4.62 -2.38 23.43
CA PRO A 866 4.82 -3.45 24.42
C PRO A 866 3.55 -3.75 25.23
N HIS A 867 3.24 -5.02 25.52
CA HIS A 867 2.02 -5.48 26.22
C HIS A 867 0.67 -5.06 25.61
N VAL A 868 0.67 -4.62 24.36
CA VAL A 868 -0.53 -4.32 23.58
C VAL A 868 -0.67 -5.38 22.49
N GLU A 869 -1.90 -5.69 22.12
CA GLU A 869 -2.24 -6.48 20.95
C GLU A 869 -3.00 -5.60 19.96
N ILE A 870 -2.79 -5.83 18.67
CA ILE A 870 -3.54 -5.18 17.60
C ILE A 870 -4.04 -6.20 16.60
N LYS A 871 -5.17 -5.90 15.97
CA LYS A 871 -5.66 -6.61 14.78
C LYS A 871 -6.26 -5.64 13.78
N VAL A 872 -6.27 -6.01 12.51
CA VAL A 872 -7.00 -5.33 11.44
C VAL A 872 -8.15 -6.23 11.01
N ILE A 873 -9.39 -5.72 11.04
CA ILE A 873 -10.59 -6.51 10.73
C ILE A 873 -11.39 -5.92 9.58
N ASP A 874 -12.15 -6.75 8.88
CA ASP A 874 -13.17 -6.27 7.97
C ASP A 874 -14.36 -5.78 8.82
N ALA A 875 -14.68 -4.49 8.74
CA ALA A 875 -15.69 -3.87 9.60
C ALA A 875 -17.11 -4.43 9.41
N SER A 876 -17.38 -5.12 8.29
CA SER A 876 -18.71 -5.69 8.01
C SER A 876 -18.89 -7.08 8.62
N SER A 877 -17.83 -7.88 8.64
CA SER A 877 -17.84 -9.27 9.10
C SER A 877 -17.26 -9.44 10.51
N GLY A 878 -16.36 -8.54 10.93
CA GLY A 878 -15.62 -8.64 12.19
C GLY A 878 -14.42 -9.59 12.14
N GLU A 879 -14.18 -10.24 10.99
CA GLU A 879 -13.08 -11.19 10.79
C GLU A 879 -11.75 -10.47 10.56
N ILE A 880 -10.65 -11.08 11.02
CA ILE A 880 -9.30 -10.54 10.81
C ILE A 880 -8.97 -10.61 9.31
N VAL A 881 -8.61 -9.48 8.71
CA VAL A 881 -8.15 -9.45 7.32
C VAL A 881 -6.71 -9.93 7.23
N LYS A 882 -6.27 -10.31 6.04
CA LYS A 882 -4.87 -10.71 5.82
C LYS A 882 -3.93 -9.52 5.85
N ARG A 883 -2.66 -9.74 6.19
CA ARG A 883 -1.61 -8.72 6.03
C ARG A 883 -1.59 -8.22 4.58
N GLY A 884 -1.41 -6.91 4.40
CA GLY A 884 -1.55 -6.20 3.13
C GLY A 884 -2.98 -5.78 2.77
N GLN A 885 -4.02 -6.24 3.48
CA GLN A 885 -5.40 -5.81 3.24
C GLN A 885 -5.82 -4.68 4.20
N PRO A 886 -6.58 -3.69 3.70
CA PRO A 886 -7.11 -2.63 4.54
C PRO A 886 -8.30 -3.12 5.37
N GLY A 887 -8.40 -2.63 6.61
CA GLY A 887 -9.53 -2.86 7.50
C GLY A 887 -9.50 -1.96 8.73
N GLU A 888 -10.42 -2.15 9.66
CA GLU A 888 -10.46 -1.41 10.92
C GLU A 888 -9.35 -1.89 11.88
N LEU A 889 -8.58 -0.96 12.42
CA LEU A 889 -7.62 -1.25 13.48
C LEU A 889 -8.34 -1.41 14.82
N CYS A 890 -8.13 -2.54 15.50
CA CYS A 890 -8.57 -2.76 16.87
C CYS A 890 -7.35 -2.92 17.77
N THR A 891 -7.44 -2.40 19.00
CA THR A 891 -6.38 -2.46 20.01
C THR A 891 -6.89 -3.14 21.29
N ARG A 892 -6.07 -3.99 21.91
CA ARG A 892 -6.35 -4.59 23.22
C ARG A 892 -5.10 -4.56 24.09
N GLY A 893 -5.26 -4.46 25.41
CA GLY A 893 -4.15 -4.56 26.36
C GLY A 893 -4.30 -3.61 27.54
N TYR A 894 -3.22 -3.40 28.28
CA TYR A 894 -3.23 -2.48 29.42
C TYR A 894 -3.52 -1.04 29.03
N SER A 895 -3.37 -0.66 27.76
CA SER A 895 -3.49 0.72 27.30
C SER A 895 -4.93 1.17 27.04
N VAL A 896 -5.87 0.22 26.94
CA VAL A 896 -7.30 0.53 26.70
C VAL A 896 -7.91 1.19 27.94
N MET A 897 -8.66 2.27 27.73
CA MET A 897 -9.40 3.00 28.75
C MET A 897 -10.37 2.10 29.54
N LEU A 898 -10.78 2.55 30.72
CA LEU A 898 -11.81 1.87 31.51
C LEU A 898 -13.21 1.98 30.86
N GLY A 899 -13.43 3.06 30.11
CA GLY A 899 -14.68 3.35 29.41
C GLY A 899 -14.92 4.85 29.29
N TYR A 900 -16.06 5.22 28.71
CA TYR A 900 -16.54 6.60 28.71
C TYR A 900 -17.30 6.91 30.00
N TRP A 901 -17.02 8.07 30.59
CA TRP A 901 -17.62 8.55 31.83
C TRP A 901 -19.13 8.64 31.70
N HIS A 902 -19.85 7.91 32.56
CA HIS A 902 -21.31 7.81 32.57
C HIS A 902 -21.97 7.39 31.23
N ASP A 903 -21.22 6.76 30.33
CA ASP A 903 -21.72 6.34 29.02
C ASP A 903 -21.32 4.90 28.68
N ASP A 904 -21.89 3.97 29.45
CA ASP A 904 -21.76 2.52 29.25
C ASP A 904 -22.21 2.07 27.84
N GLY A 905 -23.19 2.77 27.26
CA GLY A 905 -23.69 2.51 25.92
C GLY A 905 -22.61 2.71 24.88
N LYS A 906 -22.01 3.91 24.85
CA LYS A 906 -20.88 4.21 23.96
C LYS A 906 -19.65 3.41 24.29
N THR A 907 -19.43 3.07 25.56
CA THR A 907 -18.32 2.19 25.96
C THR A 907 -18.43 0.83 25.27
N ARG A 908 -19.61 0.18 25.31
CA ARG A 908 -19.84 -1.12 24.63
C ARG A 908 -19.90 -1.03 23.11
N GLU A 909 -20.14 0.15 22.55
CA GLU A 909 -20.05 0.36 21.09
C GLU A 909 -18.60 0.32 20.59
N VAL A 910 -17.64 0.78 21.40
CA VAL A 910 -16.23 0.88 20.99
C VAL A 910 -15.32 -0.16 21.65
N ILE A 911 -15.68 -0.73 22.79
CA ILE A 911 -14.97 -1.84 23.43
C ILE A 911 -15.87 -3.06 23.38
N ASP A 912 -15.46 -4.08 22.62
CA ASP A 912 -16.23 -5.30 22.50
C ASP A 912 -16.08 -6.23 23.72
N ARG A 913 -16.86 -7.31 23.71
CA ARG A 913 -16.91 -8.32 24.78
C ARG A 913 -15.57 -9.02 25.04
N ASP A 914 -14.68 -9.03 24.05
CA ASP A 914 -13.37 -9.68 24.11
C ASP A 914 -12.27 -8.68 24.50
N GLY A 915 -12.66 -7.45 24.86
CA GLY A 915 -11.78 -6.38 25.32
C GLY A 915 -11.08 -5.63 24.20
N TRP A 916 -11.49 -5.80 22.94
CA TRP A 916 -10.92 -5.05 21.82
C TRP A 916 -11.58 -3.68 21.72
N MET A 917 -10.75 -2.65 21.76
CA MET A 917 -11.12 -1.29 21.44
C MET A 917 -11.06 -1.11 19.91
N HIS A 918 -12.22 -0.82 19.32
CA HIS A 918 -12.42 -0.49 17.91
C HIS A 918 -12.09 0.98 17.68
N THR A 919 -10.99 1.24 16.97
CA THR A 919 -10.45 2.61 16.86
C THR A 919 -11.27 3.48 15.89
N GLY A 920 -11.99 2.87 14.95
CA GLY A 920 -12.59 3.59 13.83
C GLY A 920 -11.58 4.09 12.79
N ASP A 921 -10.29 3.75 12.90
CA ASP A 921 -9.26 4.08 11.93
C ASP A 921 -9.03 2.88 10.98
N LEU A 922 -8.86 3.18 9.68
CA LEU A 922 -8.52 2.17 8.68
C LEU A 922 -7.00 2.01 8.61
N ALA A 923 -6.53 0.78 8.73
CA ALA A 923 -5.12 0.44 8.69
C ALA A 923 -4.84 -0.72 7.73
N VAL A 924 -3.59 -0.81 7.30
CA VAL A 924 -3.00 -1.97 6.63
C VAL A 924 -1.81 -2.43 7.46
N MET A 925 -1.71 -3.72 7.77
CA MET A 925 -0.56 -4.32 8.41
C MET A 925 0.34 -4.98 7.36
N ALA A 926 1.60 -4.59 7.27
CA ALA A 926 2.59 -5.20 6.40
C ALA A 926 3.08 -6.55 6.94
N ASP A 927 3.70 -7.37 6.10
CA ASP A 927 4.15 -8.73 6.45
C ASP A 927 5.14 -8.78 7.62
N ASP A 928 5.91 -7.72 7.83
CA ASP A 928 6.87 -7.55 8.93
C ASP A 928 6.26 -6.98 10.22
N GLY A 929 4.95 -6.69 10.24
CA GLY A 929 4.18 -6.27 11.40
C GLY A 929 4.05 -4.76 11.60
N TYR A 930 4.56 -3.94 10.68
CA TYR A 930 4.30 -2.50 10.72
C TYR A 930 2.90 -2.17 10.22
N CYS A 931 2.24 -1.22 10.88
CA CYS A 931 0.93 -0.74 10.47
C CYS A 931 1.05 0.63 9.80
N ALA A 932 0.29 0.84 8.73
CA ALA A 932 0.06 2.15 8.13
C ALA A 932 -1.41 2.53 8.26
N ILE A 933 -1.69 3.76 8.69
CA ILE A 933 -3.06 4.30 8.74
C ILE A 933 -3.41 4.83 7.35
N VAL A 934 -4.40 4.22 6.71
CA VAL A 934 -4.81 4.51 5.32
C VAL A 934 -6.11 5.33 5.25
N GLY A 935 -6.74 5.59 6.39
CA GLY A 935 -7.92 6.44 6.48
C GLY A 935 -8.61 6.37 7.83
N ARG A 936 -9.78 6.99 7.93
CA ARG A 936 -10.70 6.84 9.06
C ARG A 936 -12.07 6.39 8.56
N ILE A 937 -12.72 5.50 9.29
CA ILE A 937 -14.09 5.03 9.00
C ILE A 937 -15.10 6.17 9.16
N LYS A 938 -14.78 7.13 10.03
CA LYS A 938 -15.58 8.34 10.26
C LYS A 938 -14.77 9.57 9.85
N ASP A 939 -15.40 10.50 9.12
CA ASP A 939 -14.77 11.75 8.70
C ASP A 939 -14.28 12.55 9.91
N VAL A 940 -12.96 12.73 10.04
CA VAL A 940 -12.31 13.65 10.99
C VAL A 940 -11.34 14.51 10.20
N VAL A 941 -11.22 15.78 10.58
CA VAL A 941 -10.30 16.76 10.00
C VAL A 941 -9.19 17.01 11.01
N ILE A 942 -7.93 16.78 10.64
CA ILE A 942 -6.78 17.06 11.51
C ILE A 942 -6.20 18.42 11.14
N ARG A 943 -6.56 19.44 11.92
CA ARG A 943 -6.16 20.82 11.67
C ARG A 943 -5.11 21.26 12.69
N GLY A 944 -3.86 21.37 12.25
CA GLY A 944 -2.76 21.87 13.09
C GLY A 944 -2.47 21.01 14.33
N GLY A 945 -2.78 19.71 14.27
CA GLY A 945 -2.64 18.77 15.39
C GLY A 945 -3.90 18.60 16.25
N GLU A 946 -4.98 19.33 15.99
CA GLU A 946 -6.27 19.15 16.65
C GLU A 946 -7.18 18.22 15.82
N ASN A 947 -7.82 17.25 16.48
CA ASN A 947 -8.87 16.42 15.87
C ASN A 947 -10.20 17.20 15.85
N VAL A 948 -10.59 17.69 14.67
CA VAL A 948 -11.84 18.40 14.45
C VAL A 948 -12.84 17.46 13.79
N TYR A 949 -13.98 17.26 14.44
CA TYR A 949 -15.02 16.37 13.93
C TYR A 949 -16.06 17.21 13.19
N PRO A 950 -16.20 17.05 11.86
CA PRO A 950 -17.19 17.76 11.05
C PRO A 950 -18.58 17.83 11.67
N ARG A 951 -19.04 16.71 12.25
CA ARG A 951 -20.38 16.61 12.83
C ARG A 951 -20.65 17.58 13.98
N GLU A 952 -19.64 17.89 14.78
CA GLU A 952 -19.79 18.89 15.86
C GLU A 952 -20.10 20.27 15.28
N ILE A 953 -19.46 20.62 14.17
CA ILE A 953 -19.66 21.89 13.49
C ILE A 953 -21.00 21.86 12.75
N GLU A 954 -21.36 20.74 12.13
CA GLU A 954 -22.66 20.53 11.47
C GLU A 954 -23.81 20.72 12.46
N ASP A 955 -23.79 20.00 13.58
CA ASP A 955 -24.82 20.07 14.62
C ASP A 955 -24.93 21.50 15.18
N PHE A 956 -23.82 22.22 15.34
CA PHE A 956 -23.84 23.64 15.74
C PHE A 956 -24.42 24.53 14.64
N LEU A 957 -24.04 24.34 13.37
CA LEU A 957 -24.56 25.12 12.25
C LEU A 957 -26.04 24.87 12.02
N HIS A 958 -26.58 23.69 12.33
CA HIS A 958 -28.02 23.42 12.33
C HIS A 958 -28.80 24.29 13.33
N THR A 959 -28.15 24.86 14.34
CA THR A 959 -28.78 25.84 15.26
C THR A 959 -28.92 27.24 14.66
N HIS A 960 -28.30 27.51 13.51
CA HIS A 960 -28.41 28.79 12.81
C HIS A 960 -29.81 28.93 12.17
N PRO A 961 -30.54 30.05 12.39
CA PRO A 961 -31.94 30.19 11.96
C PRO A 961 -32.15 30.11 10.44
N ASP A 962 -31.12 30.41 9.66
CA ASP A 962 -31.17 30.38 8.19
C ASP A 962 -30.64 29.08 7.56
N VAL A 963 -30.05 28.17 8.34
CA VAL A 963 -29.49 26.90 7.84
C VAL A 963 -30.58 25.82 7.88
N ASP A 964 -30.75 25.11 6.76
CA ASP A 964 -31.63 23.94 6.65
C ASP A 964 -30.86 22.67 6.98
N ASP A 965 -29.68 22.53 6.36
CA ASP A 965 -28.75 21.42 6.59
C ASP A 965 -27.30 21.88 6.35
N ALA A 966 -26.33 21.21 6.96
CA ALA A 966 -24.91 21.55 6.86
C ALA A 966 -24.06 20.28 6.85
N GLN A 967 -23.01 20.29 6.04
CA GLN A 967 -22.03 19.20 5.93
C GLN A 967 -20.63 19.81 5.92
N VAL A 968 -19.73 19.28 6.73
CA VAL A 968 -18.39 19.83 6.92
C VAL A 968 -17.35 18.84 6.43
N VAL A 969 -16.32 19.36 5.76
CA VAL A 969 -15.19 18.59 5.23
C VAL A 969 -13.87 19.31 5.52
N GLY A 970 -12.82 18.52 5.70
CA GLY A 970 -11.44 19.01 5.68
C GLY A 970 -10.96 19.16 4.25
N VAL A 971 -10.22 20.22 3.97
CA VAL A 971 -9.53 20.45 2.69
C VAL A 971 -8.05 20.74 2.94
N PRO A 972 -7.14 20.42 2.01
CA PRO A 972 -5.71 20.67 2.17
C PRO A 972 -5.41 22.14 2.49
N ASP A 973 -4.50 22.37 3.44
CA ASP A 973 -3.97 23.69 3.76
C ASP A 973 -2.48 23.62 4.08
N ALA A 974 -1.69 24.46 3.42
CA ALA A 974 -0.22 24.44 3.53
C ALA A 974 0.31 24.76 4.94
N LYS A 975 -0.49 25.40 5.81
CA LYS A 975 -0.08 25.81 7.16
C LYS A 975 -0.55 24.83 8.23
N TYR A 976 -1.78 24.33 8.12
CA TYR A 976 -2.40 23.49 9.14
C TYR A 976 -2.55 22.02 8.76
N GLY A 977 -2.14 21.63 7.54
CA GLY A 977 -2.37 20.29 6.98
C GLY A 977 -3.75 20.20 6.35
N GLU A 978 -4.79 20.34 7.18
CA GLU A 978 -6.18 20.49 6.73
C GLU A 978 -6.82 21.77 7.29
N GLU A 979 -7.78 22.30 6.57
CA GLU A 979 -8.61 23.44 6.95
C GLU A 979 -10.09 23.14 6.71
N ILE A 980 -10.98 23.82 7.42
CA ILE A 980 -12.39 23.45 7.49
C ILE A 980 -13.20 24.18 6.41
N CYS A 981 -13.93 23.41 5.60
CA CYS A 981 -14.97 23.92 4.72
C CYS A 981 -16.34 23.44 5.17
N ALA A 982 -17.29 24.36 5.33
CA ALA A 982 -18.70 24.03 5.56
C ALA A 982 -19.51 24.23 4.28
N TRP A 983 -20.20 23.17 3.88
CA TRP A 983 -21.22 23.20 2.83
C TRP A 983 -22.57 23.39 3.50
N ILE A 984 -23.28 24.44 3.11
CA ILE A 984 -24.51 24.85 3.78
C ILE A 984 -25.65 24.84 2.78
N LYS A 985 -26.72 24.13 3.14
CA LYS A 985 -28.03 24.24 2.51
C LYS A 985 -28.85 25.28 3.27
N MET A 986 -29.27 26.31 2.55
CA MET A 986 -30.05 27.41 3.11
C MET A 986 -31.52 27.03 3.23
N ARG A 987 -32.22 27.53 4.26
CA ARG A 987 -33.69 27.46 4.30
C ARG A 987 -34.29 28.28 3.16
N PRO A 988 -35.48 27.91 2.65
CA PRO A 988 -36.15 28.66 1.60
C PRO A 988 -36.29 30.15 1.96
N ASP A 989 -36.11 31.01 0.96
CA ASP A 989 -36.27 32.47 1.05
C ASP A 989 -35.30 33.21 2.01
N ARG A 990 -34.16 32.58 2.36
CA ARG A 990 -33.08 33.22 3.15
C ARG A 990 -31.89 33.64 2.28
N PRO A 991 -31.24 34.78 2.58
CA PRO A 991 -30.03 35.20 1.85
C PRO A 991 -28.87 34.25 2.13
N PRO A 992 -28.00 33.96 1.14
CA PRO A 992 -26.88 33.03 1.31
C PRO A 992 -25.91 33.52 2.38
N LEU A 993 -25.47 32.62 3.26
CA LEU A 993 -24.45 32.92 4.25
C LEU A 993 -23.06 32.91 3.60
N ASP A 994 -22.24 33.89 3.93
CA ASP A 994 -20.82 33.90 3.57
C ASP A 994 -19.94 33.50 4.78
N ALA A 995 -18.63 33.41 4.54
CA ALA A 995 -17.67 33.06 5.58
C ALA A 995 -17.63 34.06 6.74
N GLU A 996 -17.99 35.32 6.53
CA GLU A 996 -18.01 36.33 7.58
C GLU A 996 -19.26 36.18 8.45
N ALA A 997 -20.42 35.96 7.85
CA ALA A 997 -21.68 35.71 8.55
C ALA A 997 -21.63 34.43 9.39
N VAL A 998 -21.11 33.33 8.83
CA VAL A 998 -20.93 32.08 9.59
C VAL A 998 -19.91 32.27 10.71
N ARG A 999 -18.79 32.95 10.45
CA ARG A 999 -17.79 33.27 11.47
C ARG A 999 -18.38 34.13 12.60
N ALA A 1000 -19.20 35.13 12.28
CA ALA A 1000 -19.85 35.98 13.27
C ALA A 1000 -20.82 35.18 14.15
N PHE A 1001 -21.55 34.22 13.57
CA PHE A 1001 -22.43 33.34 14.34
C PHE A 1001 -21.66 32.37 15.24
N CYS A 1002 -20.55 31.81 14.75
CA CYS A 1002 -19.68 30.90 15.51
C CYS A 1002 -18.83 31.63 16.56
N ALA A 1003 -18.56 32.93 16.37
CA ALA A 1003 -17.68 33.72 17.23
C ALA A 1003 -18.16 33.71 18.70
N GLY A 1004 -17.25 33.39 19.61
CA GLY A 1004 -17.54 33.30 21.05
C GLY A 1004 -18.27 32.02 21.48
N LYS A 1005 -18.81 31.22 20.55
CA LYS A 1005 -19.57 30.00 20.84
C LYS A 1005 -18.83 28.71 20.49
N LEU A 1006 -18.06 28.70 19.40
CA LEU A 1006 -17.17 27.60 19.03
C LEU A 1006 -15.70 27.98 19.24
N ALA A 1007 -14.87 26.99 19.53
CA ALA A 1007 -13.42 27.15 19.54
C ALA A 1007 -12.93 27.64 18.16
N HIS A 1008 -12.00 28.60 18.16
CA HIS A 1008 -11.56 29.29 16.93
C HIS A 1008 -11.09 28.37 15.80
N TYR A 1009 -10.49 27.23 16.14
CA TYR A 1009 -9.98 26.25 15.17
C TYR A 1009 -11.09 25.36 14.57
N LYS A 1010 -12.30 25.37 15.14
CA LYS A 1010 -13.49 24.67 14.61
C LYS A 1010 -14.32 25.55 13.67
N ILE A 1011 -14.03 26.85 13.60
CA ILE A 1011 -14.81 27.78 12.77
C ILE A 1011 -14.44 27.55 11.30
N PRO A 1012 -15.39 27.21 10.42
CA PRO A 1012 -15.12 27.01 9.01
C PRO A 1012 -14.45 28.23 8.38
N ARG A 1013 -13.36 28.01 7.64
CA ARG A 1013 -12.70 29.07 6.89
C ARG A 1013 -13.41 29.33 5.57
N TYR A 1014 -13.86 28.25 4.93
CA TYR A 1014 -14.52 28.29 3.63
C TYR A 1014 -15.99 27.91 3.78
N ILE A 1015 -16.87 28.66 3.12
CA ILE A 1015 -18.31 28.37 3.08
C ILE A 1015 -18.69 28.12 1.62
N HIS A 1016 -19.41 27.03 1.38
CA HIS A 1016 -19.96 26.71 0.08
C HIS A 1016 -21.47 26.53 0.21
N ILE A 1017 -22.25 27.38 -0.46
CA ILE A 1017 -23.71 27.28 -0.44
C ILE A 1017 -24.16 26.33 -1.54
N VAL A 1018 -25.02 25.37 -1.19
CA VAL A 1018 -25.55 24.36 -2.11
C VAL A 1018 -27.05 24.18 -1.98
N ASP A 1019 -27.70 23.83 -3.10
CA ASP A 1019 -29.11 23.46 -3.10
C ASP A 1019 -29.31 22.03 -2.57
N GLU A 1020 -28.38 21.13 -2.90
CA GLU A 1020 -28.33 19.73 -2.45
C GLU A 1020 -26.89 19.25 -2.26
N PHE A 1021 -26.69 18.29 -1.36
CA PHE A 1021 -25.40 17.63 -1.19
C PHE A 1021 -25.20 16.52 -2.24
N PRO A 1022 -23.96 16.21 -2.65
CA PRO A 1022 -23.71 15.02 -3.46
C PRO A 1022 -24.03 13.76 -2.64
N MET A 1023 -24.89 12.89 -3.19
CA MET A 1023 -25.40 11.70 -2.50
C MET A 1023 -24.94 10.40 -3.19
N THR A 1024 -24.79 9.34 -2.40
CA THR A 1024 -24.67 7.96 -2.89
C THR A 1024 -26.00 7.46 -3.43
N VAL A 1025 -25.97 6.36 -4.19
CA VAL A 1025 -27.17 5.64 -4.67
C VAL A 1025 -28.08 5.17 -3.52
N THR A 1026 -27.53 5.07 -2.30
CA THR A 1026 -28.26 4.73 -1.06
C THR A 1026 -28.74 5.95 -0.26
N GLY A 1027 -28.57 7.18 -0.77
CA GLY A 1027 -29.04 8.40 -0.10
C GLY A 1027 -28.18 8.88 1.06
N LYS A 1028 -26.89 8.52 1.12
CA LYS A 1028 -25.91 9.07 2.08
C LYS A 1028 -25.05 10.15 1.41
N VAL A 1029 -24.75 11.24 2.12
CA VAL A 1029 -23.86 12.31 1.66
C VAL A 1029 -22.45 11.79 1.35
N ARG A 1030 -21.89 12.18 0.21
CA ARG A 1030 -20.52 11.84 -0.24
C ARG A 1030 -19.55 12.97 0.08
N LYS A 1031 -19.04 12.98 1.31
CA LYS A 1031 -18.05 13.98 1.76
C LYS A 1031 -16.72 13.96 0.98
N VAL A 1032 -16.36 12.81 0.40
CA VAL A 1032 -15.22 12.70 -0.52
C VAL A 1032 -15.40 13.55 -1.77
N ASP A 1033 -16.60 13.54 -2.37
CA ASP A 1033 -16.91 14.34 -3.55
C ASP A 1033 -16.92 15.84 -3.19
N MET A 1034 -17.49 16.18 -2.04
CA MET A 1034 -17.49 17.54 -1.53
C MET A 1034 -16.07 18.07 -1.30
N ARG A 1035 -15.16 17.24 -0.76
CA ARG A 1035 -13.75 17.59 -0.57
C ARG A 1035 -13.07 17.84 -1.91
N ALA A 1036 -13.19 16.93 -2.87
CA ALA A 1036 -12.60 17.07 -4.19
C ALA A 1036 -13.12 18.32 -4.92
N GLU A 1037 -14.42 18.58 -4.82
CA GLU A 1037 -15.06 19.74 -5.43
C GLU A 1037 -14.62 21.05 -4.75
N THR A 1038 -14.50 21.05 -3.43
CA THR A 1038 -14.00 22.23 -2.69
C THR A 1038 -12.55 22.55 -3.06
N VAL A 1039 -11.70 21.53 -3.22
CA VAL A 1039 -10.32 21.70 -3.69
C VAL A 1039 -10.28 22.32 -5.08
N ARG A 1040 -11.10 21.79 -6.00
CA ARG A 1040 -11.24 22.32 -7.36
C ARG A 1040 -11.72 23.78 -7.38
N LEU A 1041 -12.72 24.12 -6.55
CA LEU A 1041 -13.30 25.46 -6.49
C LEU A 1041 -12.36 26.50 -5.88
N LEU A 1042 -11.53 26.10 -4.92
CA LEU A 1042 -10.63 26.99 -4.19
C LEU A 1042 -9.19 27.00 -4.74
N GLY A 1043 -8.84 26.08 -5.65
CA GLY A 1043 -7.50 25.96 -6.23
C GLY A 1043 -6.44 25.57 -5.20
N LEU A 1044 -6.79 24.67 -4.28
CA LEU A 1044 -5.95 24.23 -3.16
C LEU A 1044 -5.05 23.03 -3.50
#